data_AF-A0A150U2T0-F1
#
_entry.id   AF-A0A150U2T0-F1
#
_cell.length_a   1.000
_cell.length_b   1.000
_cell.length_c   1.000
_cell.angle_alpha   90.00
_cell.angle_beta   90.00
_cell.angle_gamma   90.00
#
_symmetry.space_group_name_H-M   'P 1'
#
loop_
_entity.id
_entity.type
_entity.pdbx_description
1 polymer ?
#
loop_
_entity_poly.entity_id
_entity_poly.type
_entity_poly.pdbx_seq_one_letter_code
_entity_poly.pdbx_strand_id
1 'polypeptide(L)'
;MSDRNIVLEIPDVSAEVRVHSCEIEERVGAPTVAHARCTAFVGGAPAELTSLDLIGRAATLSLRFHGVVRRFELSVEAVEERGGHARVALASPVARLDDTRDYRVFVDESATEIAARVLGEHGVRLDLRARRAAVKRPHCAQVFESDLAFCARLLAEEGMSWFPDAEDPALLHVADAPVTFLETGVVTPWRAEAGFELGRALHAARIRRRVTVEKAALKDYDFTRPMLELSGASGDGALEWYEYPGGFRDPDAGSELAAIRLAERNAEATVLEGEATEPELRAGGLFEVTSAPEELGDARWLLLAVVHEAKAQGGPAELLYGARFRAVPARSGFRPARPSPAPRGGAGTAVVTGSPGEEIALDEHGRTRLLLRWDRHGSPDARSSGFARVAQPQLSGALFNPRVGWEQLVGVGDQGGEIPVILGRMYNAVQAPPASLPAKQVETHFGTATTPGGSSGNGLRISDAAGQEGFAIQASGDYKEQIEKDKVVEIAVNHTRTIAGERKVVVQERVVEKVAGEQSIKVGGLRKVTVDSNYGLHAASETVVVGAARVIRAGGDYITKTPTFVRVVGGAKQEIGIEHQSVFTNGVSTLLVGGSVNTTGGLSESVGVAGAAAIKVSGAQTIATGSYGLTVRGLYAESYASRSATAAGNVAESFGKATYASKGAASITGSEVAIQAIAKLTIKAQGVTVTMTPASITVSGDYESGTPSVEEGIHYYG
;
A
#
# COMPACT_ATOMS: atom_id res chain seq x y z
N MET A 1 -34.11 64.36 34.04
CA MET A 1 -34.51 63.27 33.12
C MET A 1 -35.70 63.77 32.33
N SER A 2 -35.68 63.67 31.00
CA SER A 2 -36.77 64.22 30.18
C SER A 2 -38.07 63.44 30.42
N ASP A 3 -39.22 64.13 30.53
CA ASP A 3 -40.57 63.54 30.62
C ASP A 3 -41.04 62.87 29.32
N ARG A 4 -40.10 62.45 28.45
CA ARG A 4 -40.41 61.85 27.16
C ARG A 4 -40.65 60.36 27.29
N ASN A 5 -41.64 59.89 26.52
CA ASN A 5 -42.00 58.48 26.45
C ASN A 5 -41.14 57.66 25.48
N ILE A 6 -40.42 58.31 24.56
CA ILE A 6 -39.39 57.66 23.72
C ILE A 6 -38.08 58.44 23.89
N VAL A 7 -37.02 57.74 24.27
CA VAL A 7 -35.70 58.33 24.50
C VAL A 7 -34.66 57.51 23.77
N LEU A 8 -33.82 58.16 22.97
CA LEU A 8 -32.63 57.57 22.37
C LEU A 8 -31.41 58.24 23.00
N GLU A 9 -30.65 57.48 23.78
CA GLU A 9 -29.42 57.93 24.42
C GLU A 9 -28.24 57.33 23.67
N ILE A 10 -27.32 58.18 23.21
CA ILE A 10 -26.06 57.76 22.59
C ILE A 10 -24.94 58.35 23.46
N PRO A 11 -24.23 57.53 24.25
CA PRO A 11 -23.16 58.01 25.11
C PRO A 11 -22.10 58.79 24.33
N ASP A 12 -21.49 59.78 24.99
CA ASP A 12 -20.41 60.61 24.46
C ASP A 12 -20.76 61.43 23.20
N VAL A 13 -22.05 61.68 22.98
CA VAL A 13 -22.57 62.55 21.91
C VAL A 13 -23.23 63.77 22.52
N SER A 14 -22.68 64.96 22.23
CA SER A 14 -23.15 66.25 22.75
C SER A 14 -24.37 66.80 22.01
N ALA A 15 -25.29 65.93 21.59
CA ALA A 15 -26.53 66.29 20.89
C ALA A 15 -27.76 65.76 21.64
N GLU A 16 -28.74 66.62 21.86
CA GLU A 16 -30.06 66.21 22.35
C GLU A 16 -30.84 65.59 21.20
N VAL A 17 -31.09 64.27 21.27
CA VAL A 17 -31.90 63.56 20.27
C VAL A 17 -33.36 63.49 20.73
N ARG A 18 -34.26 64.05 19.92
CA ARG A 18 -35.71 64.02 20.15
C ARG A 18 -36.35 62.99 19.22
N VAL A 19 -36.76 61.85 19.75
CA VAL A 19 -37.40 60.80 18.96
C VAL A 19 -38.88 61.12 18.76
N HIS A 20 -39.33 61.12 17.50
CA HIS A 20 -40.73 61.33 17.12
C HIS A 20 -41.48 60.01 16.98
N SER A 21 -40.81 59.00 16.43
CA SER A 21 -41.33 57.66 16.32
C SER A 21 -40.21 56.64 16.29
N CYS A 22 -40.46 55.43 16.76
CA CYS A 22 -39.56 54.31 16.59
C CYS A 22 -40.31 53.02 16.25
N GLU A 23 -39.63 52.16 15.52
CA GLU A 23 -40.02 50.78 15.25
C GLU A 23 -38.90 49.87 15.75
N ILE A 24 -39.20 48.86 16.58
CA ILE A 24 -38.24 47.87 17.08
C ILE A 24 -38.73 46.48 16.70
N GLU A 25 -37.93 45.70 15.98
CA GLU A 25 -38.19 44.29 15.67
C GLU A 25 -37.28 43.40 16.52
N GLU A 26 -37.91 42.55 17.34
CA GLU A 26 -37.28 41.43 18.03
C GLU A 26 -37.72 40.13 17.35
N ARG A 27 -36.79 39.21 17.07
CA ARG A 27 -37.15 37.93 16.44
C ARG A 27 -36.22 36.79 16.86
N VAL A 28 -36.80 35.62 17.11
CA VAL A 28 -36.05 34.38 17.34
C VAL A 28 -35.30 34.02 16.06
N GLY A 29 -33.98 33.82 16.19
CA GLY A 29 -33.09 33.50 15.08
C GLY A 29 -32.61 34.72 14.29
N ALA A 30 -32.78 35.94 14.81
CA ALA A 30 -32.34 37.17 14.16
C ALA A 30 -31.88 38.23 15.18
N PRO A 31 -31.03 39.18 14.76
CA PRO A 31 -30.68 40.31 15.60
C PRO A 31 -31.91 41.18 15.92
N THR A 32 -31.87 41.85 17.07
CA THR A 32 -32.82 42.92 17.37
C THR A 32 -32.44 44.14 16.53
N VAL A 33 -33.39 44.69 15.78
CA VAL A 33 -33.17 45.88 14.95
C VAL A 33 -34.19 46.94 15.31
N ALA A 34 -33.78 48.21 15.28
CA ALA A 34 -34.68 49.33 15.53
C ALA A 34 -34.42 50.49 14.56
N HIS A 35 -35.48 51.21 14.24
CA HIS A 35 -35.44 52.43 13.44
C HIS A 35 -36.09 53.56 14.22
N ALA A 36 -35.31 54.59 14.56
CA ALA A 36 -35.82 55.80 15.21
C ALA A 36 -35.84 56.96 14.22
N ARG A 37 -36.97 57.66 14.13
CA ARG A 37 -37.07 58.96 13.45
C ARG A 37 -36.95 60.06 14.49
N CYS A 38 -35.95 60.91 14.36
CA CYS A 38 -35.64 61.92 15.37
C CYS A 38 -35.24 63.27 14.77
N THR A 39 -35.16 64.28 15.64
CA THR A 39 -34.50 65.56 15.39
C THR A 39 -33.39 65.73 16.40
N ALA A 40 -32.29 66.36 16.02
CA ALA A 40 -31.15 66.56 16.89
C ALA A 40 -30.86 68.04 17.13
N PHE A 41 -30.35 68.34 18.34
CA PHE A 41 -30.02 69.69 18.75
C PHE A 41 -28.67 69.73 19.46
N VAL A 42 -27.77 70.61 19.06
CA VAL A 42 -26.49 70.87 19.75
C VAL A 42 -26.54 72.27 20.31
N GLY A 43 -26.39 72.41 21.64
CA GLY A 43 -26.51 73.72 22.31
C GLY A 43 -27.87 74.40 22.12
N GLY A 44 -28.94 73.64 21.83
CA GLY A 44 -30.29 74.14 21.59
C GLY A 44 -30.60 74.55 20.15
N ALA A 45 -29.61 74.56 19.25
CA ALA A 45 -29.81 74.79 17.81
C ALA A 45 -30.00 73.45 17.07
N PRO A 46 -30.84 73.39 16.02
CA PRO A 46 -30.96 72.20 15.17
C PRO A 46 -29.59 71.77 14.62
N ALA A 47 -29.32 70.47 14.65
CA ALA A 47 -28.08 69.87 14.18
C ALA A 47 -28.37 68.65 13.29
N GLU A 48 -27.48 68.39 12.32
CA GLU A 48 -27.53 67.19 11.49
C GLU A 48 -26.78 66.05 12.18
N LEU A 49 -27.46 64.92 12.44
CA LEU A 49 -26.83 63.75 13.07
C LEU A 49 -25.74 63.13 12.20
N THR A 50 -25.84 63.23 10.88
CA THR A 50 -24.81 62.76 9.94
C THR A 50 -23.48 63.50 10.06
N SER A 51 -23.48 64.70 10.65
CA SER A 51 -22.25 65.47 10.92
C SER A 51 -21.52 65.01 12.19
N LEU A 52 -22.15 64.14 12.99
CA LEU A 52 -21.60 63.60 14.22
C LEU A 52 -21.03 62.20 13.99
N ASP A 53 -20.00 61.85 14.75
CA ASP A 53 -19.42 60.52 14.76
C ASP A 53 -20.31 59.57 15.59
N LEU A 54 -21.32 58.97 14.96
CA LEU A 54 -22.32 58.13 15.64
C LEU A 54 -22.21 56.64 15.29
N ILE A 55 -21.77 56.32 14.07
CA ILE A 55 -21.73 54.95 13.55
C ILE A 55 -20.85 54.09 14.45
N GLY A 56 -21.31 52.89 14.79
CA GLY A 56 -20.58 51.96 15.63
C GLY A 56 -20.85 52.12 17.13
N ARG A 57 -21.29 53.30 17.59
CA ARG A 57 -21.46 53.61 19.01
C ARG A 57 -22.62 52.86 19.64
N ALA A 58 -22.46 52.52 20.92
CA ALA A 58 -23.56 52.00 21.74
C ALA A 58 -24.68 53.04 21.84
N ALA A 59 -25.92 52.58 21.89
CA ALA A 59 -27.09 53.43 22.00
C ALA A 59 -28.21 52.71 22.75
N THR A 60 -28.88 53.42 23.65
CA THR A 60 -30.00 52.89 24.42
C THR A 60 -31.29 53.53 23.91
N LEU A 61 -32.16 52.72 23.32
CA LEU A 61 -33.52 53.14 22.95
C LEU A 61 -34.49 52.72 24.06
N SER A 62 -35.17 53.68 24.68
CA SER A 62 -36.12 53.45 25.76
C SER A 62 -37.54 53.86 25.38
N LEU A 63 -38.50 52.98 25.66
CA LEU A 63 -39.94 53.15 25.51
C LEU A 63 -40.58 53.16 26.90
N ARG A 64 -41.40 54.17 27.20
CA ARG A 64 -42.26 54.21 28.40
C ARG A 64 -43.73 54.25 28.00
N PHE A 65 -44.49 53.25 28.43
CA PHE A 65 -45.92 53.17 28.16
C PHE A 65 -46.67 52.52 29.33
N HIS A 66 -47.75 53.16 29.80
CA HIS A 66 -48.55 52.72 30.96
C HIS A 66 -47.73 52.23 32.18
N GLY A 67 -46.67 52.97 32.55
CA GLY A 67 -45.83 52.65 33.72
C GLY A 67 -44.75 51.60 33.48
N VAL A 68 -44.74 50.93 32.31
CA VAL A 68 -43.67 50.01 31.92
C VAL A 68 -42.60 50.78 31.15
N VAL A 69 -41.33 50.52 31.49
CA VAL A 69 -40.18 51.01 30.73
C VAL A 69 -39.47 49.82 30.09
N ARG A 70 -39.38 49.82 28.76
CA ARG A 70 -38.54 48.90 27.99
C ARG A 70 -37.28 49.62 27.56
N ARG A 71 -36.13 49.01 27.80
CA ARG A 71 -34.83 49.46 27.31
C ARG A 71 -34.32 48.48 26.28
N PHE A 72 -33.73 49.02 25.23
CA PHE A 72 -33.08 48.28 24.17
C PHE A 72 -31.67 48.83 24.06
N GLU A 73 -30.72 48.06 24.59
CA GLU A 73 -29.31 48.33 24.40
C GLU A 73 -28.91 47.86 23.00
N LEU A 74 -28.47 48.77 22.14
CA LEU A 74 -28.19 48.53 20.72
C LEU A 74 -26.92 49.29 20.33
N SER A 75 -26.60 49.28 19.04
CA SER A 75 -25.56 50.13 18.48
C SER A 75 -26.04 50.79 17.20
N VAL A 76 -25.50 51.98 16.90
CA VAL A 76 -25.87 52.76 15.71
C VAL A 76 -25.22 52.14 14.47
N GLU A 77 -26.05 51.69 13.54
CA GLU A 77 -25.62 51.04 12.29
C GLU A 77 -25.68 52.00 11.09
N ALA A 78 -26.68 52.87 11.05
CA ALA A 78 -26.81 53.86 9.99
C ALA A 78 -27.53 55.11 10.48
N VAL A 79 -27.20 56.25 9.85
CA VAL A 79 -27.87 57.53 10.08
C VAL A 79 -28.14 58.16 8.72
N GLU A 80 -29.40 58.46 8.45
CA GLU A 80 -29.85 59.12 7.23
C GLU A 80 -30.53 60.44 7.60
N GLU A 81 -30.22 61.53 6.87
CA GLU A 81 -30.84 62.84 7.07
C GLU A 81 -31.73 63.20 5.89
N ARG A 82 -32.96 63.67 6.18
CA ARG A 82 -33.87 64.15 5.15
C ARG A 82 -34.84 65.21 5.69
N GLY A 83 -34.71 66.43 5.18
CA GLY A 83 -35.66 67.51 5.43
C GLY A 83 -35.77 67.92 6.90
N GLY A 84 -34.62 67.98 7.61
CA GLY A 84 -34.54 68.36 9.03
C GLY A 84 -34.93 67.24 10.00
N HIS A 85 -35.06 66.00 9.53
CA HIS A 85 -35.27 64.82 10.36
C HIS A 85 -34.22 63.76 10.04
N ALA A 86 -33.71 63.12 11.08
CA ALA A 86 -32.83 61.97 10.97
C ALA A 86 -33.61 60.67 11.11
N ARG A 87 -33.18 59.64 10.39
CA ARG A 87 -33.51 58.24 10.64
C ARG A 87 -32.25 57.55 11.14
N VAL A 88 -32.30 57.03 12.36
CA VAL A 88 -31.21 56.27 12.98
C VAL A 88 -31.61 54.79 12.95
N ALA A 89 -30.80 53.96 12.29
CA ALA A 89 -30.90 52.51 12.37
C ALA A 89 -29.99 52.00 13.49
N LEU A 90 -30.55 51.14 14.33
CA LEU A 90 -29.91 50.56 15.50
C LEU A 90 -30.00 49.03 15.38
N ALA A 91 -28.99 48.30 15.84
CA ALA A 91 -29.07 46.84 15.91
C ALA A 91 -28.30 46.29 17.11
N SER A 92 -28.63 45.07 17.54
CA SER A 92 -27.82 44.36 18.53
C SER A 92 -26.44 44.01 17.93
N PRO A 93 -25.37 43.93 18.74
CA PRO A 93 -24.00 43.71 18.25
C PRO A 93 -23.83 42.52 17.31
N VAL A 94 -24.62 41.46 17.47
CA VAL A 94 -24.60 40.27 16.62
C VAL A 94 -24.98 40.58 15.15
N ALA A 95 -25.74 41.65 14.89
CA ALA A 95 -26.16 42.00 13.53
C ALA A 95 -24.98 42.26 12.58
N ARG A 96 -23.92 42.88 13.09
CA ARG A 96 -22.69 43.19 12.32
C ARG A 96 -21.98 41.95 11.81
N LEU A 97 -22.21 40.81 12.46
CA LEU A 97 -21.63 39.54 12.06
C LEU A 97 -22.22 39.04 10.75
N ASP A 98 -23.35 39.59 10.28
CA ASP A 98 -23.89 39.24 8.97
C ASP A 98 -23.08 39.79 7.79
N ASP A 99 -22.31 40.85 8.01
CA ASP A 99 -21.41 41.45 7.02
C ASP A 99 -20.04 40.76 6.95
N THR A 100 -19.74 39.87 7.90
CA THR A 100 -18.51 39.06 7.88
C THR A 100 -18.60 37.97 6.82
N ARG A 101 -17.46 37.51 6.30
CA ARG A 101 -17.34 36.31 5.47
C ARG A 101 -15.98 35.68 5.74
N ASP A 102 -15.95 34.38 6.02
CA ASP A 102 -14.67 33.68 6.24
C ASP A 102 -14.68 32.22 5.76
N TYR A 103 -13.50 31.64 5.76
CA TYR A 103 -13.22 30.24 5.50
C TYR A 103 -12.48 29.64 6.69
N ARG A 104 -13.10 28.69 7.40
CA ARG A 104 -12.55 28.12 8.64
C ARG A 104 -12.86 26.65 8.76
N VAL A 105 -11.94 25.88 9.33
CA VAL A 105 -12.12 24.46 9.66
C VAL A 105 -12.15 24.28 11.17
N PHE A 106 -13.11 23.49 11.64
CA PHE A 106 -13.31 23.11 13.04
C PHE A 106 -13.24 21.59 13.14
N VAL A 107 -12.46 21.08 14.09
CA VAL A 107 -12.16 19.65 14.20
C VAL A 107 -12.45 19.18 15.62
N ASP A 108 -13.32 18.18 15.76
CA ASP A 108 -13.72 17.59 17.04
C ASP A 108 -14.39 18.60 18.01
N GLU A 109 -15.17 19.51 17.44
CA GLU A 109 -15.96 20.52 18.14
C GLU A 109 -17.46 20.31 17.82
N SER A 110 -18.32 20.55 18.81
CA SER A 110 -19.78 20.54 18.68
C SER A 110 -20.31 21.87 18.14
N ALA A 111 -21.56 21.88 17.67
CA ALA A 111 -22.21 23.09 17.15
C ALA A 111 -22.16 24.28 18.12
N THR A 112 -22.40 24.01 19.41
CA THR A 112 -22.44 25.02 20.47
C THR A 112 -21.05 25.51 20.86
N GLU A 113 -20.04 24.63 20.87
CA GLU A 113 -18.63 25.03 21.06
C GLU A 113 -18.15 25.93 19.93
N ILE A 114 -18.45 25.56 18.67
CA ILE A 114 -18.11 26.34 17.48
C ILE A 114 -18.81 27.71 17.53
N ALA A 115 -20.12 27.73 17.79
CA ALA A 115 -20.88 28.98 17.86
C ALA A 115 -20.36 29.89 18.99
N ALA A 116 -20.07 29.34 20.16
CA ALA A 116 -19.51 30.11 21.28
C ALA A 116 -18.13 30.70 20.93
N ARG A 117 -17.28 29.94 20.23
CA ARG A 117 -15.96 30.39 19.79
C ARG A 117 -16.06 31.52 18.76
N VAL A 118 -16.81 31.30 17.68
CA VAL A 118 -16.94 32.25 16.57
C VAL A 118 -17.60 33.56 17.04
N LEU A 119 -18.70 33.48 17.79
CA LEU A 119 -19.38 34.67 18.32
C LEU A 119 -18.54 35.36 19.39
N GLY A 120 -17.82 34.59 20.22
CA GLY A 120 -16.97 35.09 21.30
C GLY A 120 -15.78 35.92 20.81
N GLU A 121 -15.23 35.63 19.63
CA GLU A 121 -14.20 36.45 18.98
C GLU A 121 -14.66 37.91 18.75
N HIS A 122 -15.98 38.13 18.67
CA HIS A 122 -16.60 39.44 18.48
C HIS A 122 -17.26 39.98 19.75
N GLY A 123 -16.97 39.39 20.91
CA GLY A 123 -17.54 39.80 22.20
C GLY A 123 -18.98 39.38 22.43
N VAL A 124 -19.56 38.54 21.57
CA VAL A 124 -20.92 37.99 21.73
C VAL A 124 -20.86 36.66 22.48
N ARG A 125 -21.60 36.54 23.57
CA ARG A 125 -21.62 35.40 24.48
C ARG A 125 -22.87 34.57 24.29
N LEU A 126 -22.79 33.28 24.60
CA LEU A 126 -23.94 32.37 24.59
C LEU A 126 -24.34 31.99 26.01
N ASP A 127 -25.63 32.13 26.32
CA ASP A 127 -26.30 31.49 27.44
C ASP A 127 -26.96 30.19 26.95
N LEU A 128 -26.27 29.06 27.12
CA LEU A 128 -26.73 27.75 26.67
C LEU A 128 -27.78 27.19 27.63
N ARG A 129 -29.06 27.43 27.32
CA ARG A 129 -30.22 26.91 28.08
C ARG A 129 -30.75 25.58 27.51
N ALA A 130 -30.30 25.19 26.32
CA ALA A 130 -30.70 23.98 25.63
C ALA A 130 -30.45 22.72 26.48
N ARG A 131 -31.37 21.75 26.41
CA ARG A 131 -31.27 20.47 27.12
C ARG A 131 -30.41 19.45 26.39
N ARG A 132 -30.46 19.46 25.06
CA ARG A 132 -29.71 18.53 24.22
C ARG A 132 -28.25 18.96 24.15
N ALA A 133 -27.35 18.01 24.39
CA ALA A 133 -25.92 18.20 24.13
C ALA A 133 -25.65 18.00 22.63
N ALA A 134 -25.12 19.02 21.96
CA ALA A 134 -24.71 18.92 20.56
C ALA A 134 -23.54 17.92 20.42
N VAL A 135 -23.59 17.06 19.40
CA VAL A 135 -22.57 16.05 19.18
C VAL A 135 -21.33 16.70 18.53
N LYS A 136 -20.14 16.24 18.94
CA LYS A 136 -18.88 16.69 18.34
C LYS A 136 -18.76 16.22 16.90
N ARG A 137 -18.35 17.14 16.03
CA ARG A 137 -18.19 16.91 14.60
C ARG A 137 -16.72 16.64 14.30
N PRO A 138 -16.38 15.51 13.64
CA PRO A 138 -14.99 15.23 13.27
C PRO A 138 -14.38 16.24 12.30
N HIS A 139 -15.23 16.91 11.54
CA HIS A 139 -14.87 18.00 10.64
C HIS A 139 -16.14 18.85 10.44
N CYS A 140 -16.02 20.16 10.55
CA CYS A 140 -17.05 21.13 10.21
C CYS A 140 -16.36 22.33 9.57
N ALA A 141 -16.96 22.94 8.56
CA ALA A 141 -16.36 24.02 7.79
C ALA A 141 -17.32 25.20 7.67
N GLN A 142 -16.80 26.40 7.95
CA GLN A 142 -17.41 27.65 7.50
C GLN A 142 -16.88 27.94 6.11
N VAL A 143 -17.73 27.95 5.09
CA VAL A 143 -17.31 28.12 3.69
C VAL A 143 -17.96 29.37 3.11
N PHE A 144 -17.33 30.53 3.32
CA PHE A 144 -17.78 31.87 2.88
C PHE A 144 -19.21 32.22 3.30
N GLU A 145 -19.56 31.80 4.50
CA GLU A 145 -20.76 32.22 5.23
C GLU A 145 -20.38 33.36 6.19
N SER A 146 -21.33 34.23 6.57
CA SER A 146 -21.13 35.09 7.74
C SER A 146 -20.92 34.24 8.97
N ASP A 147 -20.19 34.79 9.93
CA ASP A 147 -20.10 34.26 11.28
C ASP A 147 -21.50 34.07 11.87
N LEU A 148 -22.42 35.01 11.63
CA LEU A 148 -23.82 34.88 12.03
C LEU A 148 -24.55 33.75 11.29
N ALA A 149 -24.53 33.73 9.96
CA ALA A 149 -25.25 32.72 9.18
C ALA A 149 -24.72 31.30 9.47
N PHE A 150 -23.41 31.15 9.62
CA PHE A 150 -22.75 29.91 10.00
C PHE A 150 -23.24 29.44 11.37
N CYS A 151 -23.13 30.29 12.41
CA CYS A 151 -23.57 29.92 13.76
C CYS A 151 -25.08 29.64 13.81
N ALA A 152 -25.90 30.44 13.15
CA ALA A 152 -27.34 30.25 13.08
C ALA A 152 -27.70 28.92 12.40
N ARG A 153 -27.01 28.56 11.30
CA ARG A 153 -27.16 27.26 10.64
C ARG A 153 -26.78 26.12 11.56
N LEU A 154 -25.62 26.18 12.21
CA LEU A 154 -25.15 25.10 13.11
C LEU A 154 -26.09 24.89 14.29
N LEU A 155 -26.60 25.97 14.90
CA LEU A 155 -27.56 25.86 16.01
C LEU A 155 -28.90 25.30 15.51
N ALA A 156 -29.39 25.74 14.35
CA ALA A 156 -30.62 25.22 13.76
C ALA A 156 -30.51 23.73 13.35
N GLU A 157 -29.33 23.27 12.91
CA GLU A 157 -29.05 21.85 12.64
C GLU A 157 -29.29 20.97 13.87
N GLU A 158 -28.91 21.46 15.05
CA GLU A 158 -29.14 20.81 16.34
C GLU A 158 -30.56 21.05 16.91
N GLY A 159 -31.40 21.82 16.21
CA GLY A 159 -32.75 22.18 16.63
C GLY A 159 -32.81 23.31 17.66
N MET A 160 -31.74 24.09 17.80
CA MET A 160 -31.61 25.14 18.81
C MET A 160 -31.97 26.51 18.24
N SER A 161 -32.88 27.20 18.92
CA SER A 161 -33.23 28.60 18.67
C SER A 161 -32.28 29.53 19.41
N TRP A 162 -32.02 30.71 18.86
CA TRP A 162 -31.27 31.76 19.56
C TRP A 162 -32.03 33.09 19.53
N PHE A 163 -31.82 33.94 20.54
CA PHE A 163 -32.37 35.30 20.59
C PHE A 163 -31.55 36.18 21.54
N PRO A 164 -31.39 37.48 21.27
CA PRO A 164 -30.66 38.39 22.17
C PRO A 164 -31.34 38.51 23.54
N ASP A 165 -30.53 38.65 24.59
CA ASP A 165 -31.02 39.13 25.89
C ASP A 165 -31.42 40.60 25.79
N ALA A 166 -32.36 41.03 26.63
CA ALA A 166 -32.87 42.40 26.56
C ALA A 166 -32.06 43.42 27.36
N GLU A 167 -31.33 42.98 28.38
CA GLU A 167 -30.50 43.85 29.21
C GLU A 167 -29.04 43.84 28.73
N ASP A 168 -28.58 42.70 28.21
CA ASP A 168 -27.26 42.54 27.60
C ASP A 168 -27.37 42.06 26.14
N PRO A 169 -27.29 42.97 25.15
CA PRO A 169 -27.46 42.63 23.74
C PRO A 169 -26.26 41.86 23.18
N ALA A 170 -25.15 41.77 23.93
CA ALA A 170 -24.01 40.93 23.63
C ALA A 170 -24.17 39.50 24.19
N LEU A 171 -25.27 39.19 24.87
CA LEU A 171 -25.62 37.83 25.31
C LEU A 171 -26.77 37.29 24.44
N LEU A 172 -26.58 36.09 23.89
CA LEU A 172 -27.64 35.37 23.17
C LEU A 172 -28.07 34.15 23.98
N HIS A 173 -29.37 34.02 24.24
CA HIS A 173 -29.92 32.80 24.80
C HIS A 173 -30.09 31.74 23.72
N VAL A 174 -29.73 30.50 24.03
CA VAL A 174 -29.90 29.34 23.14
C VAL A 174 -30.86 28.34 23.79
N ALA A 175 -31.98 28.05 23.14
CA ALA A 175 -33.08 27.25 23.68
C ALA A 175 -33.54 26.17 22.68
N ASP A 176 -33.93 25.00 23.19
CA ASP A 176 -34.33 23.83 22.37
C ASP A 176 -35.55 23.10 22.94
N ALA A 177 -36.25 23.64 23.92
CA ALA A 177 -37.42 23.00 24.49
C ALA A 177 -38.34 24.05 25.13
N PRO A 178 -39.65 23.78 25.25
CA PRO A 178 -40.61 24.73 25.85
C PRO A 178 -40.13 25.37 27.16
N VAL A 179 -39.56 24.56 28.04
CA VAL A 179 -39.06 24.95 29.37
C VAL A 179 -37.71 25.68 29.37
N THR A 180 -37.06 25.80 28.21
CA THR A 180 -35.75 26.48 28.06
C THR A 180 -35.90 27.90 27.54
N PHE A 181 -37.07 28.26 27.00
CA PHE A 181 -37.42 29.64 26.63
C PHE A 181 -37.59 30.52 27.89
N LEU A 182 -37.68 31.84 27.70
CA LEU A 182 -37.78 32.78 28.82
C LEU A 182 -39.20 32.79 29.41
N GLU A 183 -39.30 32.52 30.71
CA GLU A 183 -40.53 32.71 31.47
C GLU A 183 -40.66 34.19 31.83
N THR A 184 -41.50 34.93 31.09
CA THR A 184 -41.64 36.38 31.26
C THR A 184 -42.66 36.78 32.34
N GLY A 185 -43.58 35.87 32.68
CA GLY A 185 -44.71 36.19 33.57
C GLY A 185 -45.74 37.15 32.98
N VAL A 186 -45.63 37.51 31.70
CA VAL A 186 -46.54 38.43 31.03
C VAL A 186 -47.88 37.76 30.79
N VAL A 187 -48.93 38.36 31.36
CA VAL A 187 -50.33 37.98 31.18
C VAL A 187 -51.07 39.15 30.54
N THR A 188 -51.63 38.93 29.36
CA THR A 188 -52.27 39.98 28.55
C THR A 188 -53.74 39.64 28.32
N PRO A 189 -54.69 40.44 28.84
CA PRO A 189 -56.11 40.21 28.61
C PRO A 189 -56.48 40.59 27.17
N TRP A 190 -57.41 39.87 26.57
CA TRP A 190 -58.08 40.28 25.34
C TRP A 190 -59.10 41.39 25.62
N ARG A 191 -59.09 42.44 24.80
CA ARG A 191 -60.10 43.50 24.82
C ARG A 191 -60.50 43.84 23.39
N ALA A 192 -61.77 43.70 23.06
CA ALA A 192 -62.25 44.09 21.73
C ALA A 192 -62.15 45.62 21.56
N GLU A 193 -61.75 46.09 20.36
CA GLU A 193 -61.61 47.52 20.01
C GLU A 193 -62.91 48.36 20.16
N ALA A 194 -64.03 47.76 20.56
CA ALA A 194 -65.31 48.43 20.78
C ALA A 194 -65.39 49.23 22.10
N GLY A 195 -64.37 49.18 22.97
CA GLY A 195 -64.35 49.86 24.27
C GLY A 195 -63.33 50.99 24.32
N PHE A 196 -63.74 52.16 24.83
CA PHE A 196 -62.86 53.30 25.19
C PHE A 196 -61.88 53.00 26.36
N GLU A 197 -61.56 51.72 26.61
CA GLU A 197 -60.71 51.33 27.73
C GLU A 197 -59.23 51.48 27.38
N LEU A 198 -58.60 52.46 28.04
CA LEU A 198 -57.17 52.69 27.98
C LEU A 198 -56.44 51.63 28.83
N GLY A 199 -55.54 50.85 28.23
CA GLY A 199 -54.73 49.87 28.96
C GLY A 199 -53.87 48.96 28.08
N ARG A 200 -53.10 48.08 28.75
CA ARG A 200 -52.30 47.03 28.11
C ARG A 200 -53.18 45.81 27.84
N ALA A 201 -53.39 45.48 26.57
CA ALA A 201 -54.27 44.39 26.16
C ALA A 201 -53.92 43.89 24.75
N LEU A 202 -54.49 42.74 24.39
CA LEU A 202 -54.53 42.21 23.03
C LEU A 202 -55.83 42.68 22.36
N HIS A 203 -55.74 43.37 21.23
CA HIS A 203 -56.89 44.03 20.57
C HIS A 203 -57.39 43.28 19.34
N ALA A 204 -56.45 42.69 18.60
CA ALA A 204 -56.74 41.88 17.43
C ALA A 204 -55.83 40.66 17.42
N ALA A 205 -56.35 39.51 17.03
CA ALA A 205 -55.53 38.34 16.76
C ALA A 205 -56.22 37.38 15.80
N ARG A 206 -55.41 36.59 15.11
CA ARG A 206 -55.85 35.48 14.26
C ARG A 206 -54.98 34.27 14.48
N ILE A 207 -55.60 33.09 14.46
CA ILE A 207 -54.89 31.81 14.42
C ILE A 207 -54.83 31.33 12.98
N ARG A 208 -53.62 31.15 12.47
CA ARG A 208 -53.35 30.52 11.18
C ARG A 208 -52.92 29.09 11.41
N ARG A 209 -53.58 28.15 10.72
CA ARG A 209 -53.16 26.75 10.64
C ARG A 209 -52.80 26.39 9.20
N ARG A 210 -51.82 25.50 9.02
CA ARG A 210 -51.44 24.98 7.71
C ARG A 210 -51.19 23.47 7.79
N VAL A 211 -51.38 22.78 6.67
CA VAL A 211 -50.92 21.40 6.52
C VAL A 211 -49.39 21.37 6.54
N THR A 212 -48.82 20.41 7.26
CA THR A 212 -47.38 20.17 7.37
C THR A 212 -47.10 18.68 7.24
N VAL A 213 -45.83 18.29 7.18
CA VAL A 213 -45.44 16.88 7.13
C VAL A 213 -45.85 16.17 8.42
N GLU A 214 -46.22 14.91 8.29
CA GLU A 214 -46.71 14.08 9.40
C GLU A 214 -45.66 13.05 9.83
N LYS A 215 -44.63 12.86 9.00
CA LYS A 215 -43.51 11.96 9.24
C LYS A 215 -42.21 12.58 8.74
N ALA A 216 -41.14 12.37 9.50
CA ALA A 216 -39.77 12.64 9.06
C ALA A 216 -38.96 11.34 9.13
N ALA A 217 -38.26 11.00 8.05
CA ALA A 217 -37.39 9.84 7.96
C ALA A 217 -36.00 10.26 7.47
N LEU A 218 -34.96 9.80 8.16
CA LEU A 218 -33.58 10.13 7.86
C LEU A 218 -32.80 8.84 7.60
N LYS A 219 -31.83 8.92 6.70
CA LYS A 219 -30.87 7.85 6.44
C LYS A 219 -29.46 8.39 6.39
N ASP A 220 -28.49 7.56 6.78
CA ASP A 220 -27.07 7.88 6.65
C ASP A 220 -26.27 6.65 6.23
N TYR A 221 -24.97 6.83 5.98
CA TYR A 221 -24.03 5.77 5.65
C TYR A 221 -22.71 5.93 6.40
N ASP A 222 -22.34 4.90 7.17
CA ASP A 222 -21.07 4.82 7.86
C ASP A 222 -20.18 3.77 7.18
N PHE A 223 -19.13 4.24 6.52
CA PHE A 223 -18.20 3.35 5.80
C PHE A 223 -17.43 2.40 6.72
N THR A 224 -17.35 2.67 8.02
CA THR A 224 -16.71 1.78 9.01
C THR A 224 -17.63 0.63 9.41
N ARG A 225 -18.94 0.81 9.28
CA ARG A 225 -20.00 -0.18 9.57
C ARG A 225 -20.98 -0.23 8.38
N PRO A 226 -20.55 -0.63 7.18
CA PRO A 226 -21.32 -0.46 5.95
C PRO A 226 -22.61 -1.29 5.90
N MET A 227 -22.72 -2.33 6.71
CA MET A 227 -23.91 -3.19 6.81
C MET A 227 -24.88 -2.74 7.91
N LEU A 228 -24.51 -1.74 8.73
CA LEU A 228 -25.41 -1.21 9.75
C LEU A 228 -26.46 -0.32 9.07
N GLU A 229 -27.74 -0.67 9.24
CA GLU A 229 -28.84 0.15 8.74
C GLU A 229 -28.98 1.41 9.60
N LEU A 230 -28.37 2.50 9.15
CA LEU A 230 -28.48 3.81 9.77
C LEU A 230 -29.74 4.52 9.26
N SER A 231 -30.86 4.23 9.90
CA SER A 231 -32.15 4.90 9.64
C SER A 231 -32.79 5.34 10.94
N GLY A 232 -33.55 6.42 10.89
CA GLY A 232 -34.33 6.95 12.01
C GLY A 232 -35.59 7.63 11.50
N ALA A 233 -36.70 7.51 12.23
CA ALA A 233 -37.97 8.11 11.83
C ALA A 233 -38.77 8.61 13.03
N SER A 234 -39.61 9.61 12.79
CA SER A 234 -40.58 10.12 13.76
C SER A 234 -41.89 10.48 13.05
N GLY A 235 -43.01 10.19 13.71
CA GLY A 235 -44.34 10.30 13.10
C GLY A 235 -44.71 9.09 12.22
N ASP A 236 -45.99 8.95 11.93
CA ASP A 236 -46.59 7.79 11.25
C ASP A 236 -47.59 8.16 10.14
N GLY A 237 -47.73 9.46 9.82
CA GLY A 237 -48.64 9.92 8.78
C GLY A 237 -48.11 9.78 7.36
N ALA A 238 -48.96 10.12 6.38
CA ALA A 238 -48.72 9.84 4.96
C ALA A 238 -47.82 10.86 4.28
N LEU A 239 -47.81 12.11 4.75
CA LEU A 239 -46.99 13.18 4.17
C LEU A 239 -45.58 13.15 4.79
N GLU A 240 -44.65 12.47 4.12
CA GLU A 240 -43.29 12.22 4.61
C GLU A 240 -42.26 13.23 4.11
N TRP A 241 -41.38 13.69 5.01
CA TRP A 241 -40.11 14.33 4.70
C TRP A 241 -38.96 13.32 4.80
N TYR A 242 -38.21 13.13 3.72
CA TYR A 242 -37.05 12.24 3.69
C TYR A 242 -35.75 13.03 3.50
N GLU A 243 -34.71 12.69 4.29
CA GLU A 243 -33.41 13.37 4.26
C GLU A 243 -32.24 12.38 4.22
N TYR A 244 -31.32 12.62 3.29
CA TYR A 244 -30.03 11.94 3.16
C TYR A 244 -28.97 12.93 2.65
N PRO A 245 -27.77 12.97 3.26
CA PRO A 245 -27.39 12.30 4.50
C PRO A 245 -28.08 12.94 5.73
N GLY A 246 -28.32 12.15 6.78
CA GLY A 246 -29.04 12.57 7.98
C GLY A 246 -28.18 13.15 9.11
N GLY A 247 -26.85 12.98 9.05
CA GLY A 247 -25.90 13.54 10.03
C GLY A 247 -25.78 12.75 11.34
N PHE A 248 -25.96 11.42 11.31
CA PHE A 248 -25.90 10.58 12.51
C PHE A 248 -25.13 9.28 12.29
N ARG A 249 -24.63 8.71 13.39
CA ARG A 249 -23.82 7.48 13.40
C ARG A 249 -24.43 6.35 14.22
N ASP A 250 -25.59 6.59 14.81
CA ASP A 250 -26.31 5.62 15.61
C ASP A 250 -27.82 5.74 15.36
N PRO A 251 -28.57 4.64 15.23
CA PRO A 251 -30.02 4.70 14.95
C PRO A 251 -30.85 5.45 16.00
N ASP A 252 -30.48 5.41 17.29
CA ASP A 252 -31.22 6.11 18.34
C ASP A 252 -31.06 7.63 18.17
N ALA A 253 -29.83 8.08 17.91
CA ALA A 253 -29.56 9.47 17.56
C ALA A 253 -30.28 9.88 16.25
N GLY A 254 -30.38 8.97 15.28
CA GLY A 254 -31.15 9.18 14.06
C GLY A 254 -32.64 9.41 14.32
N SER A 255 -33.23 8.66 15.27
CA SER A 255 -34.63 8.81 15.66
C SER A 255 -34.89 10.11 16.44
N GLU A 256 -33.95 10.53 17.30
CA GLU A 256 -34.00 11.82 17.97
C GLU A 256 -33.93 12.98 16.96
N LEU A 257 -32.99 12.92 16.00
CA LEU A 257 -32.90 13.91 14.93
C LEU A 257 -34.16 13.91 14.05
N ALA A 258 -34.76 12.74 13.78
CA ALA A 258 -36.03 12.66 13.06
C ALA A 258 -37.16 13.41 13.79
N ALA A 259 -37.23 13.28 15.11
CA ALA A 259 -38.19 14.04 15.92
C ALA A 259 -37.93 15.55 15.86
N ILE A 260 -36.65 15.96 15.86
CA ILE A 260 -36.26 17.36 15.68
C ILE A 260 -36.68 17.87 14.30
N ARG A 261 -36.46 17.10 13.22
CA ARG A 261 -36.85 17.48 11.85
C ARG A 261 -38.37 17.57 11.70
N LEU A 262 -39.12 16.65 12.31
CA LEU A 262 -40.58 16.72 12.32
C LEU A 262 -41.06 17.98 13.06
N ALA A 263 -40.50 18.27 14.24
CA ALA A 263 -40.80 19.48 15.00
C ALA A 263 -40.40 20.76 14.25
N GLU A 264 -39.29 20.76 13.51
CA GLU A 264 -38.84 21.85 12.62
C GLU A 264 -39.86 22.14 11.52
N ARG A 265 -40.36 21.12 10.84
CA ARG A 265 -41.38 21.30 9.78
C ARG A 265 -42.74 21.70 10.35
N ASN A 266 -43.04 21.25 11.57
CA ASN A 266 -44.28 21.54 12.29
C ASN A 266 -44.21 22.81 13.15
N ALA A 267 -43.06 23.47 13.21
CA ALA A 267 -42.78 24.59 14.11
C ALA A 267 -43.82 25.71 14.02
N GLU A 268 -44.36 25.92 12.82
CA GLU A 268 -45.35 26.95 12.51
C GLU A 268 -46.65 26.36 11.91
N ALA A 269 -46.97 25.10 12.27
CA ALA A 269 -48.23 24.47 11.88
C ALA A 269 -49.44 25.21 12.45
N THR A 270 -49.31 25.79 13.66
CA THR A 270 -50.27 26.71 14.28
C THR A 270 -49.52 27.97 14.72
N VAL A 271 -49.97 29.12 14.22
CA VAL A 271 -49.37 30.43 14.52
C VAL A 271 -50.48 31.39 14.98
N LEU A 272 -50.23 32.11 16.06
CA LEU A 272 -51.00 33.26 16.50
C LEU A 272 -50.32 34.53 15.98
N GLU A 273 -51.05 35.35 15.24
CA GLU A 273 -50.63 36.69 14.85
C GLU A 273 -51.56 37.69 15.51
N GLY A 274 -51.03 38.71 16.18
CA GLY A 274 -51.87 39.65 16.92
C GLY A 274 -51.28 41.04 17.08
N GLU A 275 -52.14 41.95 17.50
CA GLU A 275 -51.88 43.37 17.75
C GLU A 275 -52.23 43.68 19.20
N ALA A 276 -51.25 44.20 19.95
CA ALA A 276 -51.36 44.42 21.38
C ALA A 276 -50.79 45.78 21.80
N THR A 277 -51.23 46.29 22.94
CA THR A 277 -50.64 47.44 23.64
C THR A 277 -49.82 47.00 24.85
N GLU A 278 -49.26 45.79 24.83
CA GLU A 278 -48.38 45.25 25.87
C GLU A 278 -46.89 45.51 25.52
N PRO A 279 -46.19 46.43 26.23
CA PRO A 279 -44.76 46.69 26.05
C PRO A 279 -43.85 45.56 26.52
N GLU A 280 -44.30 44.65 27.38
CA GLU A 280 -43.43 43.60 27.94
C GLU A 280 -43.22 42.39 27.01
N LEU A 281 -43.95 42.30 25.90
CA LEU A 281 -43.74 41.26 24.88
C LEU A 281 -42.29 41.26 24.39
N ARG A 282 -41.74 40.07 24.12
CA ARG A 282 -40.35 39.89 23.65
C ARG A 282 -40.17 38.57 22.91
N ALA A 283 -39.29 38.56 21.91
CA ALA A 283 -38.96 37.32 21.21
C ALA A 283 -38.27 36.31 22.16
N GLY A 284 -38.56 35.02 22.01
CA GLY A 284 -38.06 33.97 22.90
C GLY A 284 -38.74 33.91 24.27
N GLY A 285 -39.69 34.82 24.54
CA GLY A 285 -40.49 34.85 25.76
C GLY A 285 -41.82 34.12 25.65
N LEU A 286 -42.22 33.48 26.73
CA LEU A 286 -43.56 32.93 26.92
C LEU A 286 -44.49 33.99 27.47
N PHE A 287 -45.70 34.13 26.91
CA PHE A 287 -46.76 34.99 27.43
C PHE A 287 -48.11 34.27 27.44
N GLU A 288 -49.04 34.75 28.27
CA GLU A 288 -50.37 34.18 28.44
C GLU A 288 -51.44 35.15 27.95
N VAL A 289 -52.35 34.66 27.10
CA VAL A 289 -53.56 35.40 26.70
C VAL A 289 -54.72 34.93 27.57
N THR A 290 -55.43 35.89 28.18
CA THR A 290 -56.61 35.61 29.03
C THR A 290 -57.85 36.36 28.56
N SER A 291 -59.03 35.90 28.95
CA SER A 291 -60.32 36.46 28.53
C SER A 291 -60.51 36.47 27.00
N ALA A 292 -59.88 35.53 26.30
CA ALA A 292 -59.92 35.45 24.85
C ALA A 292 -61.31 35.01 24.34
N PRO A 293 -61.71 35.42 23.13
CA PRO A 293 -62.86 34.83 22.44
C PRO A 293 -62.73 33.31 22.35
N GLU A 294 -63.87 32.61 22.31
CA GLU A 294 -63.93 31.14 22.32
C GLU A 294 -63.06 30.52 21.20
N GLU A 295 -62.95 31.19 20.05
CA GLU A 295 -62.17 30.74 18.91
C GLU A 295 -60.65 30.81 19.12
N LEU A 296 -60.19 31.72 19.98
CA LEU A 296 -58.77 31.89 20.33
C LEU A 296 -58.41 31.06 21.58
N GLY A 297 -59.29 31.09 22.58
CA GLY A 297 -59.13 30.43 23.87
C GLY A 297 -57.98 30.98 24.71
N ASP A 298 -58.10 30.84 26.03
CA ASP A 298 -57.02 31.21 26.96
C ASP A 298 -55.87 30.20 26.83
N ALA A 299 -54.68 30.69 26.50
CA ALA A 299 -53.54 29.85 26.20
C ALA A 299 -52.20 30.56 26.39
N ARG A 300 -51.16 29.75 26.63
CA ARG A 300 -49.76 30.18 26.67
C ARG A 300 -49.11 30.04 25.30
N TRP A 301 -48.36 31.06 24.91
CA TRP A 301 -47.75 31.19 23.59
C TRP A 301 -46.28 31.59 23.72
N LEU A 302 -45.44 31.07 22.83
CA LEU A 302 -44.05 31.46 22.63
C LEU A 302 -43.98 32.52 21.54
N LEU A 303 -43.49 33.71 21.88
CA LEU A 303 -43.27 34.80 20.93
C LEU A 303 -42.06 34.52 20.04
N LEU A 304 -42.30 34.40 18.74
CA LEU A 304 -41.26 34.23 17.73
C LEU A 304 -40.77 35.57 17.18
N ALA A 305 -41.67 36.53 17.03
CA ALA A 305 -41.34 37.88 16.57
C ALA A 305 -42.27 38.91 17.22
N VAL A 306 -41.73 40.09 17.52
CA VAL A 306 -42.48 41.24 18.03
C VAL A 306 -41.96 42.50 17.33
N VAL A 307 -42.87 43.29 16.78
CA VAL A 307 -42.58 44.61 16.20
C VAL A 307 -43.28 45.65 17.06
N HIS A 308 -42.51 46.43 17.80
CA HIS A 308 -42.98 47.53 18.64
C HIS A 308 -42.98 48.83 17.82
N GLU A 309 -44.13 49.48 17.69
CA GLU A 309 -44.29 50.77 17.04
C GLU A 309 -44.72 51.80 18.07
N ALA A 310 -43.96 52.90 18.16
CA ALA A 310 -44.24 53.97 19.10
C ALA A 310 -44.14 55.33 18.42
N LYS A 311 -45.10 56.22 18.65
CA LYS A 311 -45.16 57.56 18.05
C LYS A 311 -45.63 58.60 19.08
N ALA A 312 -44.88 59.69 19.20
CA ALA A 312 -45.30 60.83 20.01
C ALA A 312 -46.50 61.56 19.35
N GLN A 313 -47.56 61.85 20.10
CA GLN A 313 -48.72 62.65 19.68
C GLN A 313 -48.88 63.85 20.62
N GLY A 314 -49.32 65.01 20.14
CA GLY A 314 -49.82 66.14 20.96
C GLY A 314 -48.80 66.88 21.86
N GLY A 315 -47.91 66.17 22.57
CA GLY A 315 -46.87 66.67 23.48
C GLY A 315 -45.89 65.56 23.92
N PRO A 316 -44.89 65.85 24.78
CA PRO A 316 -43.82 64.89 25.14
C PRO A 316 -44.30 63.62 25.87
N ALA A 317 -45.47 63.69 26.52
CA ALA A 317 -46.02 62.66 27.41
C ALA A 317 -47.21 61.87 26.81
N GLU A 318 -47.64 62.17 25.58
CA GLU A 318 -48.70 61.45 24.89
C GLU A 318 -48.07 60.50 23.85
N LEU A 319 -48.17 59.19 24.09
CA LEU A 319 -47.57 58.14 23.25
C LEU A 319 -48.66 57.26 22.64
N LEU A 320 -48.68 57.15 21.32
CA LEU A 320 -49.35 56.06 20.62
C LEU A 320 -48.38 54.89 20.54
N TYR A 321 -48.72 53.78 21.18
CA TYR A 321 -47.93 52.54 21.16
C TYR A 321 -48.78 51.37 20.66
N GLY A 322 -48.17 50.52 19.85
CA GLY A 322 -48.72 49.22 19.47
C GLY A 322 -47.60 48.22 19.25
N ALA A 323 -47.90 46.94 19.42
CA ALA A 323 -47.02 45.84 19.10
C ALA A 323 -47.74 44.84 18.21
N ARG A 324 -47.11 44.48 17.10
CA ARG A 324 -47.54 43.37 16.25
C ARG A 324 -46.64 42.19 16.57
N PHE A 325 -47.21 41.02 16.81
CA PHE A 325 -46.42 39.85 17.17
C PHE A 325 -46.86 38.61 16.42
N ARG A 326 -45.96 37.63 16.45
CA ARG A 326 -46.15 36.30 15.91
C ARG A 326 -45.70 35.28 16.93
N ALA A 327 -46.57 34.33 17.26
CA ALA A 327 -46.33 33.38 18.32
C ALA A 327 -46.79 31.97 17.93
N VAL A 328 -46.26 30.97 18.63
CA VAL A 328 -46.64 29.55 18.48
C VAL A 328 -47.05 28.99 19.84
N PRO A 329 -47.83 27.91 19.92
CA PRO A 329 -48.25 27.35 21.21
C PRO A 329 -47.02 27.03 22.08
N ALA A 330 -47.01 27.42 23.35
CA ALA A 330 -45.83 27.27 24.22
C ALA A 330 -45.31 25.82 24.29
N ARG A 331 -46.22 24.84 24.17
CA ARG A 331 -45.92 23.40 24.19
C ARG A 331 -45.44 22.81 22.86
N SER A 332 -45.40 23.58 21.77
CA SER A 332 -45.18 23.05 20.41
C SER A 332 -43.76 22.53 20.15
N GLY A 333 -42.82 22.73 21.07
CA GLY A 333 -41.45 22.28 20.92
C GLY A 333 -40.74 22.96 19.75
N PHE A 334 -40.97 24.28 19.57
CA PHE A 334 -40.47 25.06 18.43
C PHE A 334 -39.00 24.76 18.08
N ARG A 335 -38.77 24.61 16.79
CA ARG A 335 -37.47 24.36 16.16
C ARG A 335 -37.30 25.33 15.00
N PRO A 336 -36.19 26.08 14.93
CA PRO A 336 -36.02 27.07 13.87
C PRO A 336 -35.78 26.36 12.54
N ALA A 337 -36.22 26.97 11.44
CA ALA A 337 -35.90 26.48 10.11
C ALA A 337 -34.39 26.55 9.87
N ARG A 338 -33.80 25.49 9.30
CA ARG A 338 -32.40 25.49 8.90
C ARG A 338 -32.19 26.36 7.66
N PRO A 339 -31.33 27.39 7.71
CA PRO A 339 -30.85 28.04 6.50
C PRO A 339 -30.14 27.01 5.63
N SER A 340 -30.50 26.91 4.34
CA SER A 340 -29.74 26.09 3.42
C SER A 340 -28.37 26.75 3.21
N PRO A 341 -27.24 26.06 3.46
CA PRO A 341 -25.95 26.59 3.08
C PRO A 341 -25.96 26.85 1.58
N ALA A 342 -25.34 27.95 1.15
CA ALA A 342 -25.18 28.19 -0.29
C ALA A 342 -24.43 26.97 -0.88
N PRO A 343 -24.89 26.37 -1.98
CA PRO A 343 -24.25 25.19 -2.51
C PRO A 343 -22.83 25.54 -2.94
N ARG A 344 -21.84 24.95 -2.25
CA ARG A 344 -20.41 25.08 -2.57
C ARG A 344 -19.83 23.73 -2.89
N GLY A 345 -20.32 23.18 -4.00
CA GLY A 345 -19.73 22.01 -4.62
C GLY A 345 -18.51 22.40 -5.47
N GLY A 346 -17.64 21.42 -5.71
CA GLY A 346 -16.50 21.57 -6.59
C GLY A 346 -15.32 20.73 -6.15
N ALA A 347 -14.27 20.75 -6.97
CA ALA A 347 -12.98 20.20 -6.60
C ALA A 347 -12.01 21.35 -6.32
N GLY A 348 -11.37 21.31 -5.17
CA GLY A 348 -10.27 22.20 -4.79
C GLY A 348 -8.96 21.44 -4.68
N THR A 349 -7.90 22.13 -4.29
CA THR A 349 -6.63 21.48 -3.93
C THR A 349 -6.39 21.59 -2.44
N ALA A 350 -5.64 20.65 -1.88
CA ALA A 350 -5.21 20.66 -0.49
C ALA A 350 -3.85 19.98 -0.35
N VAL A 351 -3.17 20.22 0.77
CA VAL A 351 -1.88 19.59 1.07
C VAL A 351 -2.05 18.57 2.17
N VAL A 352 -1.51 17.36 1.98
CA VAL A 352 -1.50 16.33 3.02
C VAL A 352 -0.68 16.79 4.21
N THR A 353 -1.22 16.65 5.41
CA THR A 353 -0.54 17.03 6.65
C THR A 353 -0.34 15.83 7.58
N GLY A 354 0.61 15.97 8.49
CA GLY A 354 1.01 14.95 9.45
C GLY A 354 1.78 15.59 10.59
N SER A 355 2.20 14.76 11.55
CA SER A 355 3.07 15.23 12.63
C SER A 355 4.45 15.61 12.07
N PRO A 356 5.21 16.51 12.74
CA PRO A 356 6.55 16.87 12.29
C PRO A 356 7.45 15.62 12.10
N GLY A 357 8.02 15.48 10.89
CA GLY A 357 8.89 14.36 10.54
C GLY A 357 8.20 13.13 9.94
N GLU A 358 6.87 13.08 9.92
CA GLU A 358 6.14 12.01 9.22
C GLU A 358 6.11 12.25 7.71
N GLU A 359 6.49 11.23 6.92
CA GLU A 359 6.31 11.24 5.47
C GLU A 359 4.96 10.67 5.02
N ILE A 360 4.36 9.80 5.84
CA ILE A 360 3.07 9.16 5.59
C ILE A 360 2.28 9.22 6.89
N ALA A 361 1.14 9.91 6.87
CA ALA A 361 0.24 10.05 8.00
C ALA A 361 -1.14 9.52 7.62
N LEU A 362 -1.39 8.26 7.95
CA LEU A 362 -2.63 7.55 7.62
C LEU A 362 -3.24 6.90 8.85
N ASP A 363 -4.57 6.75 8.85
CA ASP A 363 -5.25 5.88 9.80
C ASP A 363 -5.45 4.45 9.26
N GLU A 364 -6.13 3.60 10.04
CA GLU A 364 -6.42 2.20 9.70
C GLU A 364 -7.25 2.01 8.42
N HIS A 365 -7.91 3.07 7.93
CA HIS A 365 -8.73 3.06 6.73
C HIS A 365 -8.02 3.71 5.53
N GLY A 366 -6.74 4.07 5.66
CA GLY A 366 -5.98 4.76 4.61
C GLY A 366 -6.44 6.19 4.38
N ARG A 367 -7.09 6.82 5.37
CA ARG A 367 -7.48 8.24 5.33
C ARG A 367 -6.33 9.10 5.81
N THR A 368 -6.30 10.35 5.37
CA THR A 368 -5.29 11.33 5.81
C THR A 368 -5.92 12.68 6.14
N ARG A 369 -5.15 13.56 6.76
CA ARG A 369 -5.54 14.94 7.05
C ARG A 369 -4.98 15.89 5.99
N LEU A 370 -5.66 17.00 5.82
CA LEU A 370 -5.41 17.95 4.75
C LEU A 370 -5.42 19.37 5.30
N LEU A 371 -4.47 20.19 4.87
CA LEU A 371 -4.59 21.63 4.96
C LEU A 371 -5.24 22.15 3.68
N LEU A 372 -6.49 22.60 3.80
CA LEU A 372 -7.25 23.19 2.71
C LEU A 372 -6.66 24.55 2.34
N ARG A 373 -6.57 24.88 1.05
CA ARG A 373 -5.89 26.10 0.58
C ARG A 373 -6.51 27.40 1.05
N TRP A 374 -7.81 27.38 1.32
CA TRP A 374 -8.57 28.52 1.81
C TRP A 374 -8.56 28.63 3.34
N ASP A 375 -8.07 27.61 4.05
CA ASP A 375 -8.03 27.63 5.51
C ASP A 375 -6.80 28.40 5.98
N ARG A 376 -7.02 29.68 6.28
CA ARG A 376 -5.98 30.58 6.79
C ARG A 376 -5.68 30.41 8.29
N HIS A 377 -6.57 29.73 9.02
CA HIS A 377 -6.45 29.52 10.47
C HIS A 377 -5.85 28.15 10.79
N GLY A 378 -5.90 27.22 9.84
CA GLY A 378 -5.31 25.90 9.94
C GLY A 378 -3.79 25.93 10.10
N SER A 379 -3.28 25.01 10.92
CA SER A 379 -1.85 24.72 11.03
C SER A 379 -1.50 23.52 10.15
N PRO A 380 -0.29 23.45 9.54
CA PRO A 380 0.14 22.31 8.71
C PRO A 380 0.57 21.11 9.58
N ASP A 381 -0.29 20.67 10.50
CA ASP A 381 -0.03 19.61 11.48
C ASP A 381 -1.16 18.56 11.51
N ALA A 382 -1.15 17.66 12.49
CA ALA A 382 -2.17 16.63 12.65
C ALA A 382 -3.56 17.16 13.08
N ARG A 383 -3.77 18.48 13.13
CA ARG A 383 -5.06 19.13 13.45
C ARG A 383 -5.59 19.98 12.30
N SER A 384 -4.97 19.97 11.12
CA SER A 384 -5.42 20.76 9.96
C SER A 384 -6.87 20.49 9.54
N SER A 385 -7.33 19.23 9.67
CA SER A 385 -8.68 18.82 9.32
C SER A 385 -9.03 17.51 10.04
N GLY A 386 -10.30 17.12 9.99
CA GLY A 386 -10.70 15.72 10.11
C GLY A 386 -10.16 14.85 8.96
N PHE A 387 -10.31 13.53 9.11
CA PHE A 387 -9.79 12.56 8.16
C PHE A 387 -10.60 12.50 6.85
N ALA A 388 -9.92 12.68 5.72
CA ALA A 388 -10.47 12.56 4.38
C ALA A 388 -10.20 11.16 3.77
N ARG A 389 -11.21 10.55 3.16
CA ARG A 389 -11.04 9.28 2.44
C ARG A 389 -10.32 9.49 1.11
N VAL A 390 -9.53 8.51 0.70
CA VAL A 390 -8.77 8.52 -0.56
C VAL A 390 -9.46 7.63 -1.58
N ALA A 391 -9.87 8.20 -2.70
CA ALA A 391 -10.36 7.45 -3.84
C ALA A 391 -9.23 6.57 -4.39
N GLN A 392 -9.49 5.26 -4.46
CA GLN A 392 -8.57 4.29 -5.01
C GLN A 392 -9.02 3.90 -6.43
N PRO A 393 -8.10 3.53 -7.34
CA PRO A 393 -8.46 2.91 -8.60
C PRO A 393 -9.35 1.68 -8.36
N GLN A 394 -10.32 1.44 -9.24
CA GLN A 394 -11.26 0.32 -9.15
C GLN A 394 -10.59 -1.02 -9.56
N LEU A 395 -9.52 -1.37 -8.85
CA LEU A 395 -8.74 -2.59 -9.02
C LEU A 395 -8.65 -3.30 -7.67
N SER A 396 -8.78 -4.63 -7.65
CA SER A 396 -8.86 -5.44 -6.44
C SER A 396 -7.60 -5.43 -5.55
N GLY A 397 -6.50 -4.85 -6.02
CA GLY A 397 -5.25 -4.74 -5.27
C GLY A 397 -4.58 -3.36 -5.34
N ALA A 398 -5.30 -2.34 -5.82
CA ALA A 398 -4.75 -0.98 -5.89
C ALA A 398 -4.75 -0.31 -4.51
N LEU A 399 -3.62 0.28 -4.14
CA LEU A 399 -3.49 1.11 -2.94
C LEU A 399 -2.47 2.23 -3.19
N PHE A 400 -2.98 3.46 -3.28
CA PHE A 400 -2.24 4.68 -3.55
C PHE A 400 -2.34 5.59 -2.34
N ASN A 401 -1.36 5.44 -1.46
CA ASN A 401 -1.31 6.19 -0.22
C ASN A 401 -0.75 7.60 -0.46
N PRO A 402 -1.49 8.67 -0.08
CA PRO A 402 -0.97 10.03 -0.11
C PRO A 402 0.16 10.18 0.91
N ARG A 403 1.12 11.07 0.61
CA ARG A 403 2.24 11.38 1.49
C ARG A 403 2.16 12.82 1.98
N VAL A 404 2.69 13.07 3.18
CA VAL A 404 2.74 14.40 3.78
C VAL A 404 3.45 15.37 2.82
N GLY A 405 2.87 16.57 2.70
CA GLY A 405 3.29 17.61 1.77
C GLY A 405 2.75 17.44 0.35
N TRP A 406 2.20 16.29 -0.05
CA TRP A 406 1.67 16.10 -1.40
C TRP A 406 0.41 16.93 -1.64
N GLU A 407 0.30 17.50 -2.83
CA GLU A 407 -0.90 18.19 -3.27
C GLU A 407 -1.93 17.20 -3.80
N GLN A 408 -3.14 17.28 -3.24
CA GLN A 408 -4.27 16.43 -3.58
C GLN A 408 -5.37 17.27 -4.20
N LEU A 409 -6.05 16.69 -5.19
CA LEU A 409 -7.36 17.13 -5.67
C LEU A 409 -8.41 16.62 -4.68
N VAL A 410 -9.21 17.52 -4.14
CA VAL A 410 -10.18 17.24 -3.08
C VAL A 410 -11.57 17.66 -3.54
N GLY A 411 -12.49 16.71 -3.55
CA GLY A 411 -13.93 16.98 -3.70
C GLY A 411 -14.61 17.09 -2.34
N VAL A 412 -15.83 17.60 -2.35
CA VAL A 412 -16.72 17.67 -1.19
C VAL A 412 -17.87 16.68 -1.41
N GLY A 413 -18.16 15.85 -0.40
CA GLY A 413 -19.21 14.83 -0.45
C GLY A 413 -20.62 15.32 -0.11
N ASP A 414 -20.75 16.51 0.46
CA ASP A 414 -21.98 17.13 0.94
C ASP A 414 -22.20 18.53 0.34
N GLN A 415 -23.38 19.12 0.56
CA GLN A 415 -23.68 20.46 0.05
C GLN A 415 -22.98 21.59 0.83
N GLY A 416 -22.55 21.32 2.07
CA GLY A 416 -21.99 22.31 3.00
C GLY A 416 -20.48 22.50 2.92
N GLY A 417 -19.74 21.65 2.20
CA GLY A 417 -18.27 21.76 2.18
C GLY A 417 -17.57 20.95 3.27
N GLU A 418 -18.29 20.12 4.02
CA GLU A 418 -17.82 19.58 5.30
C GLU A 418 -17.22 18.17 5.21
N ILE A 419 -17.45 17.42 4.13
CA ILE A 419 -16.95 16.05 3.95
C ILE A 419 -15.89 16.02 2.84
N PRO A 420 -14.60 16.25 3.16
CA PRO A 420 -13.54 16.19 2.16
C PRO A 420 -13.26 14.76 1.70
N VAL A 421 -13.12 14.58 0.39
CA VAL A 421 -12.73 13.31 -0.26
C VAL A 421 -11.59 13.58 -1.24
N ILE A 422 -10.48 12.86 -1.08
CA ILE A 422 -9.34 12.95 -2.00
C ILE A 422 -9.67 12.18 -3.27
N LEU A 423 -9.65 12.87 -4.40
CA LEU A 423 -9.96 12.33 -5.73
C LEU A 423 -8.69 11.88 -6.47
N GLY A 424 -7.54 12.44 -6.12
CA GLY A 424 -6.26 12.10 -6.75
C GLY A 424 -5.15 13.08 -6.38
N ARG A 425 -3.97 12.83 -6.93
CA ARG A 425 -2.77 13.65 -6.70
C ARG A 425 -2.54 14.62 -7.85
N MET A 426 -2.03 15.81 -7.55
CA MET A 426 -1.51 16.76 -8.54
C MET A 426 -0.02 17.06 -8.28
N TYR A 427 0.74 17.26 -9.36
CA TYR A 427 2.11 17.76 -9.30
C TYR A 427 2.11 19.30 -9.29
N ASN A 428 3.15 19.90 -8.71
CA ASN A 428 3.34 21.35 -8.63
C ASN A 428 4.83 21.72 -8.74
N ALA A 429 5.18 22.99 -8.53
CA ALA A 429 6.56 23.47 -8.68
C ALA A 429 7.54 22.86 -7.64
N VAL A 430 7.05 22.49 -6.45
CA VAL A 430 7.86 21.85 -5.39
C VAL A 430 7.94 20.34 -5.61
N GLN A 431 6.83 19.73 -6.01
CA GLN A 431 6.72 18.33 -6.37
C GLN A 431 6.49 18.23 -7.87
N ALA A 432 7.57 18.37 -8.62
CA ALA A 432 7.53 18.26 -10.06
C ALA A 432 7.20 16.82 -10.50
N PRO A 433 6.67 16.64 -11.72
CA PRO A 433 6.56 15.33 -12.35
C PRO A 433 7.91 14.57 -12.33
N PRO A 434 7.90 13.23 -12.23
CA PRO A 434 9.13 12.43 -12.11
C PRO A 434 9.98 12.40 -13.39
N ALA A 435 9.45 12.86 -14.52
CA ALA A 435 10.15 12.96 -15.79
C ALA A 435 10.34 14.44 -16.18
N SER A 436 11.45 14.74 -16.86
CA SER A 436 11.72 16.08 -17.40
C SER A 436 10.76 16.39 -18.55
N LEU A 437 9.62 17.02 -18.25
CA LEU A 437 8.62 17.44 -19.22
C LEU A 437 8.91 18.86 -19.74
N PRO A 438 8.62 19.15 -21.03
CA PRO A 438 8.00 18.28 -22.04
C PRO A 438 8.99 17.34 -22.78
N ALA A 439 10.29 17.38 -22.49
CA ALA A 439 11.29 16.60 -23.21
C ALA A 439 11.04 15.08 -23.22
N LYS A 440 10.41 14.55 -22.15
CA LYS A 440 10.02 13.13 -21.99
C LYS A 440 8.51 12.88 -22.11
N GLN A 441 7.81 13.64 -22.94
CA GLN A 441 6.34 13.53 -23.12
C GLN A 441 5.85 12.15 -23.60
N VAL A 442 6.71 11.36 -24.25
CA VAL A 442 6.42 10.00 -24.74
C VAL A 442 6.71 8.91 -23.70
N GLU A 443 7.03 9.28 -22.46
CA GLU A 443 7.27 8.31 -21.37
C GLU A 443 6.08 8.27 -20.40
N THR A 444 5.61 7.06 -20.11
CA THR A 444 4.69 6.77 -19.00
C THR A 444 5.46 6.22 -17.82
N HIS A 445 5.23 6.77 -16.63
CA HIS A 445 5.91 6.37 -15.38
C HIS A 445 4.89 5.95 -14.34
N PHE A 446 5.12 4.79 -13.74
CA PHE A 446 4.33 4.27 -12.62
C PHE A 446 5.28 3.79 -11.52
N GLY A 447 5.36 4.52 -10.41
CA GLY A 447 6.35 4.18 -9.39
C GLY A 447 6.23 4.99 -8.11
N THR A 448 7.06 4.62 -7.14
CA THR A 448 7.12 5.22 -5.81
C THR A 448 8.57 5.51 -5.42
N ALA A 449 8.77 6.56 -4.63
CA ALA A 449 10.05 6.84 -3.98
C ALA A 449 10.18 6.02 -2.69
N THR A 450 11.40 5.56 -2.38
CA THR A 450 11.73 4.92 -1.11
C THR A 450 11.44 5.87 0.05
N THR A 451 10.83 5.36 1.12
CA THR A 451 10.40 6.13 2.29
C THR A 451 10.61 5.27 3.55
N PRO A 452 11.01 5.84 4.69
CA PRO A 452 11.40 7.26 4.88
C PRO A 452 12.82 7.57 4.35
N GLY A 453 13.04 8.82 3.91
CA GLY A 453 14.34 9.43 3.61
C GLY A 453 15.12 8.83 2.42
N GLY A 454 14.48 8.02 1.58
CA GLY A 454 15.17 7.28 0.53
C GLY A 454 15.32 8.06 -0.78
N SER A 455 16.50 7.97 -1.40
CA SER A 455 16.79 8.58 -2.72
C SER A 455 16.51 7.66 -3.91
N SER A 456 16.19 6.39 -3.67
CA SER A 456 15.84 5.41 -4.70
C SER A 456 14.32 5.32 -4.90
N GLY A 457 13.89 4.51 -5.86
CA GLY A 457 12.48 4.22 -6.08
C GLY A 457 12.26 2.90 -6.79
N ASN A 458 11.02 2.43 -6.73
CA ASN A 458 10.54 1.29 -7.50
C ASN A 458 9.61 1.82 -8.58
N GLY A 459 9.72 1.33 -9.79
CA GLY A 459 8.85 1.82 -10.84
C GLY A 459 8.90 1.05 -12.15
N LEU A 460 7.84 1.23 -12.91
CA LEU A 460 7.68 0.85 -14.29
C LEU A 460 7.79 2.10 -15.16
N ARG A 461 8.60 2.03 -16.21
CA ARG A 461 8.70 3.05 -17.25
C ARG A 461 8.38 2.41 -18.60
N ILE A 462 7.49 3.05 -19.34
CA ILE A 462 7.14 2.70 -20.71
C ILE A 462 7.52 3.91 -21.59
N SER A 463 8.24 3.67 -22.67
CA SER A 463 8.59 4.70 -23.66
C SER A 463 7.96 4.34 -25.00
N ASP A 464 7.17 5.27 -25.53
CA ASP A 464 6.48 5.16 -26.81
C ASP A 464 7.22 5.97 -27.91
N ALA A 465 8.51 6.22 -27.72
CA ALA A 465 9.36 6.89 -28.70
C ALA A 465 9.58 5.97 -29.91
N ALA A 466 9.06 6.32 -31.09
CA ALA A 466 9.19 5.49 -32.29
C ALA A 466 10.66 5.16 -32.62
N GLY A 467 10.98 3.87 -32.75
CA GLY A 467 12.34 3.36 -32.97
C GLY A 467 13.25 3.35 -31.73
N GLN A 468 12.74 3.80 -30.58
CA GLN A 468 13.39 3.75 -29.27
C GLN A 468 12.40 3.31 -28.18
N GLU A 469 11.40 2.50 -28.56
CA GLU A 469 10.39 1.99 -27.66
C GLU A 469 11.04 1.18 -26.54
N GLY A 470 10.49 1.28 -25.33
CA GLY A 470 11.14 0.67 -24.17
C GLY A 470 10.17 0.34 -23.06
N PHE A 471 10.47 -0.75 -22.37
CA PHE A 471 9.78 -1.17 -21.15
C PHE A 471 10.84 -1.49 -20.09
N ALA A 472 10.79 -0.79 -18.96
CA ALA A 472 11.78 -0.94 -17.90
C ALA A 472 11.10 -1.09 -16.54
N ILE A 473 11.45 -2.16 -15.83
CA ILE A 473 11.10 -2.36 -14.43
C ILE A 473 12.35 -2.07 -13.59
N GLN A 474 12.23 -1.19 -12.63
CA GLN A 474 13.26 -0.88 -11.66
C GLN A 474 12.79 -1.28 -10.26
N ALA A 475 13.58 -2.11 -9.59
CA ALA A 475 13.42 -2.46 -8.19
C ALA A 475 14.62 -1.93 -7.40
N SER A 476 14.37 -1.16 -6.35
CA SER A 476 15.41 -0.68 -5.43
C SER A 476 15.84 -1.74 -4.41
N GLY A 477 15.02 -2.77 -4.23
CA GLY A 477 15.30 -3.93 -3.37
C GLY A 477 15.09 -5.24 -4.13
N ASP A 478 14.54 -6.25 -3.45
CA ASP A 478 14.27 -7.56 -4.04
C ASP A 478 13.20 -7.50 -5.14
N TYR A 479 13.47 -8.16 -6.27
CA TYR A 479 12.47 -8.42 -7.31
C TYR A 479 12.05 -9.89 -7.27
N LYS A 480 10.78 -10.14 -6.95
CA LYS A 480 10.18 -11.49 -6.91
C LYS A 480 9.19 -11.62 -8.05
N GLU A 481 9.42 -12.61 -8.90
CA GLU A 481 8.55 -12.95 -10.02
C GLU A 481 7.96 -14.34 -9.78
N GLN A 482 6.63 -14.44 -9.72
CA GLN A 482 5.90 -15.68 -9.52
C GLN A 482 4.88 -15.88 -10.64
N ILE A 483 4.94 -17.04 -11.30
CA ILE A 483 4.04 -17.41 -12.37
C ILE A 483 3.43 -18.76 -12.00
N GLU A 484 2.10 -18.81 -11.87
CA GLU A 484 1.38 -20.03 -11.48
C GLU A 484 1.16 -20.99 -12.66
N LYS A 485 1.37 -20.52 -13.89
CA LYS A 485 1.23 -21.27 -15.13
C LYS A 485 2.44 -21.08 -16.04
N ASP A 486 2.23 -21.01 -17.34
CA ASP A 486 3.28 -20.92 -18.34
C ASP A 486 3.88 -19.50 -18.42
N LYS A 487 5.21 -19.42 -18.46
CA LYS A 487 5.96 -18.21 -18.80
C LYS A 487 6.63 -18.40 -20.16
N VAL A 488 6.24 -17.59 -21.14
CA VAL A 488 6.87 -17.54 -22.47
C VAL A 488 7.72 -16.28 -22.57
N VAL A 489 8.96 -16.42 -23.04
CA VAL A 489 9.89 -15.30 -23.27
C VAL A 489 10.44 -15.42 -24.68
N GLU A 490 10.04 -14.50 -25.56
CA GLU A 490 10.52 -14.39 -26.94
C GLU A 490 11.31 -13.11 -27.11
N ILE A 491 12.56 -13.23 -27.56
CA ILE A 491 13.48 -12.11 -27.74
C ILE A 491 14.04 -12.21 -29.15
N ALA A 492 13.62 -11.30 -30.03
CA ALA A 492 13.94 -11.35 -31.45
C ALA A 492 15.42 -11.07 -31.77
N VAL A 493 16.12 -10.36 -30.88
CA VAL A 493 17.50 -9.91 -31.12
C VAL A 493 18.45 -10.47 -30.06
N ASN A 494 18.63 -9.76 -28.93
CA ASN A 494 19.66 -10.09 -27.94
C ASN A 494 19.07 -10.18 -26.53
N HIS A 495 19.48 -11.20 -25.78
CA HIS A 495 19.20 -11.32 -24.34
C HIS A 495 20.51 -11.29 -23.56
N THR A 496 20.71 -10.24 -22.76
CA THR A 496 21.87 -10.12 -21.86
C THR A 496 21.41 -10.26 -20.41
N ARG A 497 22.11 -11.08 -19.63
CA ARG A 497 21.82 -11.28 -18.21
C ARG A 497 23.10 -11.27 -17.39
N THR A 498 23.21 -10.35 -16.44
CA THR A 498 24.35 -10.23 -15.52
C THR A 498 23.89 -10.49 -14.10
N ILE A 499 24.57 -11.41 -13.41
CA ILE A 499 24.33 -11.75 -12.01
C ILE A 499 25.67 -11.62 -11.28
N ALA A 500 25.76 -10.66 -10.37
CA ALA A 500 26.99 -10.45 -9.59
C ALA A 500 27.18 -11.50 -8.49
N GLY A 501 26.06 -12.00 -7.94
CA GLY A 501 26.04 -13.08 -6.94
C GLY A 501 25.82 -14.46 -7.56
N GLU A 502 24.96 -15.26 -6.93
CA GLU A 502 24.65 -16.63 -7.37
C GLU A 502 23.43 -16.68 -8.32
N ARG A 503 23.49 -17.56 -9.33
CA ARG A 503 22.32 -17.97 -10.11
C ARG A 503 22.03 -19.45 -9.85
N LYS A 504 20.95 -19.73 -9.12
CA LYS A 504 20.39 -21.08 -8.94
C LYS A 504 19.24 -21.31 -9.92
N VAL A 505 19.27 -22.42 -10.65
CA VAL A 505 18.19 -22.85 -11.55
C VAL A 505 17.80 -24.28 -11.16
N VAL A 506 16.52 -24.49 -10.87
CA VAL A 506 15.96 -25.81 -10.55
C VAL A 506 14.79 -26.04 -11.49
N VAL A 507 14.84 -27.11 -12.27
CA VAL A 507 13.76 -27.55 -13.16
C VAL A 507 13.44 -28.99 -12.77
N GLN A 508 12.18 -29.25 -12.43
CA GLN A 508 11.78 -30.53 -11.85
C GLN A 508 11.67 -31.66 -12.87
N GLU A 509 11.31 -31.33 -14.11
CA GLU A 509 11.10 -32.34 -15.15
C GLU A 509 12.19 -32.30 -16.23
N ARG A 510 12.10 -31.34 -17.16
CA ARG A 510 12.92 -31.36 -18.37
C ARG A 510 13.43 -29.96 -18.74
N VAL A 511 14.73 -29.89 -19.02
CA VAL A 511 15.37 -28.75 -19.69
C VAL A 511 15.71 -29.15 -21.11
N VAL A 512 15.28 -28.35 -22.10
CA VAL A 512 15.69 -28.49 -23.49
C VAL A 512 16.31 -27.16 -23.91
N GLU A 513 17.60 -27.18 -24.25
CA GLU A 513 18.33 -26.01 -24.75
C GLU A 513 18.79 -26.30 -26.17
N LYS A 514 18.43 -25.45 -27.13
CA LYS A 514 18.87 -25.53 -28.51
C LYS A 514 19.56 -24.23 -28.87
N VAL A 515 20.84 -24.31 -29.21
CA VAL A 515 21.63 -23.21 -29.76
C VAL A 515 21.92 -23.54 -31.22
N ALA A 516 21.40 -22.74 -32.15
CA ALA A 516 21.60 -22.98 -33.58
C ALA A 516 23.02 -22.61 -34.06
N GLY A 517 23.65 -21.65 -33.38
CA GLY A 517 25.04 -21.25 -33.59
C GLY A 517 25.98 -21.85 -32.55
N GLU A 518 26.96 -21.05 -32.12
CA GLU A 518 27.95 -21.45 -31.11
C GLU A 518 27.40 -21.34 -29.68
N GLN A 519 27.73 -22.32 -28.83
CA GLN A 519 27.58 -22.23 -27.38
C GLN A 519 28.97 -22.21 -26.72
N SER A 520 29.30 -21.13 -26.01
CA SER A 520 30.57 -20.97 -25.29
C SER A 520 30.34 -20.88 -23.78
N ILE A 521 31.06 -21.69 -23.00
CA ILE A 521 30.93 -21.76 -21.54
C ILE A 521 32.32 -21.60 -20.93
N LYS A 522 32.53 -20.51 -20.17
CA LYS A 522 33.74 -20.27 -19.40
C LYS A 522 33.44 -20.38 -17.90
N VAL A 523 34.08 -21.32 -17.23
CA VAL A 523 33.98 -21.53 -15.77
C VAL A 523 35.35 -21.27 -15.16
N GLY A 524 35.46 -20.27 -14.28
CA GLY A 524 36.72 -19.93 -13.60
C GLY A 524 37.10 -20.89 -12.46
N GLY A 525 36.14 -21.67 -11.95
CA GLY A 525 36.33 -22.68 -10.89
C GLY A 525 35.97 -24.09 -11.36
N LEU A 526 35.36 -24.88 -10.47
CA LEU A 526 34.93 -26.25 -10.76
C LEU A 526 33.63 -26.27 -11.58
N ARG A 527 33.65 -26.94 -12.73
CA ARG A 527 32.43 -27.42 -13.41
C ARG A 527 32.14 -28.86 -12.96
N LYS A 528 31.13 -29.07 -12.11
CA LYS A 528 30.64 -30.39 -11.70
C LYS A 528 29.36 -30.72 -12.45
N VAL A 529 29.31 -31.87 -13.11
CA VAL A 529 28.12 -32.43 -13.76
C VAL A 529 27.83 -33.78 -13.11
N THR A 530 26.62 -33.96 -12.60
CA THR A 530 26.13 -35.21 -12.02
C THR A 530 24.87 -35.62 -12.76
N VAL A 531 24.84 -36.85 -13.26
CA VAL A 531 23.72 -37.42 -14.00
C VAL A 531 23.46 -38.80 -13.42
N ASP A 532 22.25 -39.04 -12.93
CA ASP A 532 21.89 -40.29 -12.23
C ASP A 532 21.67 -41.46 -13.19
N SER A 533 21.44 -41.16 -14.47
CA SER A 533 21.28 -42.12 -15.56
C SER A 533 22.32 -41.86 -16.66
N ASN A 534 21.88 -41.63 -17.90
CA ASN A 534 22.77 -41.54 -19.05
C ASN A 534 23.30 -40.12 -19.28
N TYR A 535 24.62 -39.98 -19.36
CA TYR A 535 25.28 -38.78 -19.90
C TYR A 535 25.80 -39.06 -21.31
N GLY A 536 25.25 -38.37 -22.31
CA GLY A 536 25.62 -38.52 -23.72
C GLY A 536 26.27 -37.26 -24.29
N LEU A 537 27.33 -37.44 -25.08
CA LEU A 537 27.95 -36.41 -25.90
C LEU A 537 28.03 -36.92 -27.34
N HIS A 538 27.42 -36.20 -28.26
CA HIS A 538 27.52 -36.48 -29.69
C HIS A 538 28.11 -35.25 -30.39
N ALA A 539 29.31 -35.39 -30.93
CA ALA A 539 30.02 -34.32 -31.62
C ALA A 539 30.77 -34.91 -32.82
N ALA A 540 30.90 -34.13 -33.90
CA ALA A 540 31.73 -34.52 -35.05
C ALA A 540 33.22 -34.59 -34.68
N SER A 541 33.67 -33.71 -33.79
CA SER A 541 35.01 -33.71 -33.19
C SER A 541 34.92 -33.22 -31.74
N GLU A 542 35.70 -33.84 -30.86
CA GLU A 542 35.89 -33.42 -29.48
C GLU A 542 37.38 -33.20 -29.23
N THR A 543 37.76 -32.04 -28.71
CA THR A 543 39.12 -31.76 -28.25
C THR A 543 39.11 -31.49 -26.75
N VAL A 544 39.89 -32.26 -25.99
CA VAL A 544 40.02 -32.13 -24.54
C VAL A 544 41.46 -31.84 -24.18
N VAL A 545 41.74 -30.64 -23.68
CA VAL A 545 43.07 -30.23 -23.21
C VAL A 545 43.05 -30.19 -21.68
N VAL A 546 43.95 -30.93 -21.04
CA VAL A 546 44.04 -31.03 -19.57
C VAL A 546 45.44 -30.63 -19.12
N GLY A 547 45.53 -29.62 -18.26
CA GLY A 547 46.83 -29.13 -17.76
C GLY A 547 47.48 -30.01 -16.69
N ALA A 548 46.73 -30.93 -16.07
CA ALA A 548 47.20 -31.86 -15.06
C ALA A 548 46.68 -33.30 -15.35
N ALA A 549 45.96 -33.93 -14.43
CA ALA A 549 45.46 -35.29 -14.59
C ALA A 549 44.04 -35.34 -15.18
N ARG A 550 43.83 -36.20 -16.19
CA ARG A 550 42.49 -36.67 -16.60
C ARG A 550 42.23 -38.03 -15.96
N VAL A 551 41.27 -38.11 -15.03
CA VAL A 551 40.90 -39.35 -14.34
C VAL A 551 39.52 -39.82 -14.83
N ILE A 552 39.43 -41.06 -15.29
CA ILE A 552 38.18 -41.72 -15.67
C ILE A 552 38.06 -42.96 -14.79
N ARG A 553 36.94 -43.10 -14.07
CA ARG A 553 36.61 -44.29 -13.28
C ARG A 553 35.30 -44.86 -13.80
N ALA A 554 35.33 -46.09 -14.31
CA ALA A 554 34.15 -46.83 -14.75
C ALA A 554 33.94 -48.01 -13.81
N GLY A 555 32.72 -48.18 -13.30
CA GLY A 555 32.35 -49.33 -12.46
C GLY A 555 32.10 -50.62 -13.26
N GLY A 556 31.69 -50.48 -14.52
CA GLY A 556 31.59 -51.57 -15.49
C GLY A 556 32.54 -51.34 -16.68
N ASP A 557 32.11 -51.72 -17.88
CA ASP A 557 32.94 -51.64 -19.08
C ASP A 557 33.34 -50.21 -19.48
N TYR A 558 34.62 -50.05 -19.82
CA TYR A 558 35.15 -48.88 -20.53
C TYR A 558 35.55 -49.27 -21.95
N ILE A 559 34.72 -48.90 -22.94
CA ILE A 559 34.91 -49.28 -24.35
C ILE A 559 35.28 -48.04 -25.17
N THR A 560 36.40 -48.12 -25.89
CA THR A 560 36.76 -47.15 -26.92
C THR A 560 36.71 -47.83 -28.29
N LYS A 561 35.84 -47.35 -29.18
CA LYS A 561 35.76 -47.80 -30.59
C LYS A 561 36.08 -46.64 -31.51
N THR A 562 37.17 -46.74 -32.26
CA THR A 562 37.60 -45.71 -33.21
C THR A 562 38.30 -46.34 -34.42
N PRO A 563 38.20 -45.75 -35.62
CA PRO A 563 39.01 -46.18 -36.77
C PRO A 563 40.51 -46.05 -36.52
N THR A 564 40.94 -45.05 -35.74
CA THR A 564 42.35 -44.80 -35.39
C THR A 564 42.45 -44.31 -33.95
N PHE A 565 43.36 -44.90 -33.17
CA PHE A 565 43.58 -44.54 -31.78
C PHE A 565 45.04 -44.13 -31.57
N VAL A 566 45.26 -42.84 -31.29
CA VAL A 566 46.57 -42.29 -30.92
C VAL A 566 46.46 -41.71 -29.53
N ARG A 567 47.24 -42.24 -28.58
CA ARG A 567 47.31 -41.71 -27.22
C ARG A 567 48.76 -41.42 -26.84
N VAL A 568 49.05 -40.15 -26.62
CA VAL A 568 50.37 -39.67 -26.16
C VAL A 568 50.25 -39.29 -24.69
N VAL A 569 51.06 -39.92 -23.83
CA VAL A 569 51.08 -39.66 -22.39
C VAL A 569 52.49 -39.19 -22.01
N GLY A 570 52.60 -37.94 -21.55
CA GLY A 570 53.89 -37.36 -21.13
C GLY A 570 54.39 -37.84 -19.75
N GLY A 571 53.53 -38.47 -18.95
CA GLY A 571 53.83 -39.00 -17.62
C GLY A 571 53.50 -40.50 -17.48
N ALA A 572 52.94 -40.91 -16.34
CA ALA A 572 52.52 -42.29 -16.09
C ALA A 572 51.13 -42.59 -16.68
N LYS A 573 50.96 -43.77 -17.27
CA LYS A 573 49.66 -44.32 -17.70
C LYS A 573 49.27 -45.45 -16.74
N GLN A 574 48.14 -45.29 -16.05
CA GLN A 574 47.53 -46.33 -15.21
C GLN A 574 46.12 -46.61 -15.70
N GLU A 575 45.83 -47.87 -15.99
CA GLU A 575 44.50 -48.36 -16.35
C GLU A 575 44.17 -49.53 -15.42
N ILE A 576 43.04 -49.44 -14.72
CA ILE A 576 42.55 -50.48 -13.81
C ILE A 576 41.12 -50.79 -14.23
N GLY A 577 40.92 -51.95 -14.85
CA GLY A 577 39.60 -52.51 -15.12
C GLY A 577 39.17 -53.43 -13.97
N ILE A 578 37.93 -53.28 -13.49
CA ILE A 578 37.38 -54.15 -12.44
C ILE A 578 36.75 -55.43 -13.04
N GLU A 579 36.20 -55.37 -14.25
CA GLU A 579 35.67 -56.55 -14.97
C GLU A 579 36.37 -56.77 -16.33
N HIS A 580 36.24 -55.83 -17.28
CA HIS A 580 36.78 -55.98 -18.63
C HIS A 580 37.19 -54.64 -19.25
N GLN A 581 38.37 -54.59 -19.88
CA GLN A 581 38.82 -53.47 -20.69
C GLN A 581 39.15 -53.98 -22.09
N SER A 582 38.56 -53.35 -23.12
CA SER A 582 38.80 -53.71 -24.51
C SER A 582 39.03 -52.47 -25.37
N VAL A 583 40.11 -52.51 -26.15
CA VAL A 583 40.44 -51.50 -27.16
C VAL A 583 40.35 -52.16 -28.52
N PHE A 584 39.36 -51.74 -29.33
CA PHE A 584 39.18 -52.22 -30.69
C PHE A 584 39.62 -51.14 -31.68
N THR A 585 40.65 -51.44 -32.48
CA THR A 585 41.14 -50.57 -33.54
C THR A 585 41.16 -51.33 -34.86
N ASN A 586 40.50 -50.80 -35.88
CA ASN A 586 40.54 -51.37 -37.23
C ASN A 586 41.78 -50.90 -38.02
N GLY A 587 42.41 -49.79 -37.59
CA GLY A 587 43.66 -49.26 -38.14
C GLY A 587 44.84 -49.37 -37.16
N VAL A 588 45.82 -48.46 -37.30
CA VAL A 588 47.00 -48.43 -36.43
C VAL A 588 46.60 -48.04 -34.99
N SER A 589 47.06 -48.84 -34.03
CA SER A 589 47.07 -48.50 -32.60
C SER A 589 48.52 -48.24 -32.17
N THR A 590 48.78 -47.08 -31.60
CA THR A 590 50.12 -46.75 -31.06
C THR A 590 49.98 -46.24 -29.63
N LEU A 591 50.61 -46.96 -28.70
CA LEU A 591 50.78 -46.55 -27.31
C LEU A 591 52.24 -46.19 -27.08
N LEU A 592 52.53 -44.90 -26.89
CA LEU A 592 53.85 -44.40 -26.51
C LEU A 592 53.80 -43.91 -25.06
N VAL A 593 54.65 -44.49 -24.22
CA VAL A 593 54.74 -44.14 -22.80
C VAL A 593 56.18 -43.83 -22.45
N GLY A 594 56.44 -42.62 -21.96
CA GLY A 594 57.79 -42.17 -21.56
C GLY A 594 58.25 -42.68 -20.20
N GLY A 595 57.33 -43.17 -19.36
CA GLY A 595 57.60 -43.75 -18.04
C GLY A 595 57.29 -45.25 -17.98
N SER A 596 56.50 -45.68 -16.99
CA SER A 596 56.06 -47.08 -16.84
C SER A 596 54.63 -47.31 -17.36
N VAL A 597 54.40 -48.53 -17.85
CA VAL A 597 53.06 -49.10 -18.15
C VAL A 597 52.85 -50.29 -17.24
N ASN A 598 51.77 -50.25 -16.45
CA ASN A 598 51.35 -51.38 -15.61
C ASN A 598 49.96 -51.85 -16.06
N THR A 599 49.86 -53.13 -16.40
CA THR A 599 48.59 -53.83 -16.65
C THR A 599 48.38 -54.85 -15.54
N THR A 600 47.20 -54.91 -14.95
CA THR A 600 46.87 -55.86 -13.87
C THR A 600 45.50 -56.46 -14.15
N GLY A 601 45.44 -57.78 -14.39
CA GLY A 601 44.19 -58.53 -14.55
C GLY A 601 43.82 -59.28 -13.27
N GLY A 602 42.54 -59.26 -12.89
CA GLY A 602 42.05 -59.96 -11.69
C GLY A 602 41.84 -61.48 -11.87
N LEU A 603 41.27 -61.89 -13.01
CA LEU A 603 41.00 -63.32 -13.32
C LEU A 603 41.89 -63.86 -14.45
N SER A 604 42.06 -63.10 -15.53
CA SER A 604 42.92 -63.47 -16.66
C SER A 604 43.31 -62.23 -17.46
N GLU A 605 44.39 -62.33 -18.23
CA GLU A 605 44.78 -61.38 -19.28
C GLU A 605 44.98 -62.17 -20.58
N SER A 606 44.41 -61.69 -21.69
CA SER A 606 44.53 -62.34 -23.00
C SER A 606 44.97 -61.32 -24.05
N VAL A 607 46.03 -61.65 -24.79
CA VAL A 607 46.55 -60.82 -25.88
C VAL A 607 46.44 -61.63 -27.19
N GLY A 608 45.48 -61.27 -28.03
CA GLY A 608 45.29 -61.86 -29.36
C GLY A 608 45.96 -61.02 -30.45
N VAL A 609 46.87 -61.63 -31.22
CA VAL A 609 47.54 -60.97 -32.37
C VAL A 609 47.26 -61.77 -33.64
N ALA A 610 46.64 -61.13 -34.64
CA ALA A 610 46.28 -61.79 -35.91
C ALA A 610 47.47 -61.91 -36.89
N GLY A 611 48.45 -61.00 -36.78
CA GLY A 611 49.68 -60.99 -37.56
C GLY A 611 50.90 -61.42 -36.73
N ALA A 612 52.02 -60.74 -36.91
CA ALA A 612 53.24 -60.99 -36.13
C ALA A 612 53.24 -60.22 -34.81
N ALA A 613 53.60 -60.89 -33.71
CA ALA A 613 53.91 -60.27 -32.43
C ALA A 613 55.44 -60.24 -32.24
N ALA A 614 56.01 -59.08 -31.92
CA ALA A 614 57.43 -58.94 -31.59
C ALA A 614 57.59 -58.27 -30.23
N ILE A 615 58.24 -58.96 -29.30
CA ILE A 615 58.59 -58.43 -27.97
C ILE A 615 60.10 -58.15 -27.98
N LYS A 616 60.49 -56.87 -27.82
CA LYS A 616 61.90 -56.46 -27.68
C LYS A 616 62.12 -55.95 -26.26
N VAL A 617 62.94 -56.64 -25.48
CA VAL A 617 63.32 -56.23 -24.13
C VAL A 617 64.81 -55.90 -24.13
N SER A 618 65.18 -54.69 -23.71
CA SER A 618 66.59 -54.26 -23.64
C SER A 618 67.28 -54.73 -22.36
N GLY A 619 66.50 -54.99 -21.30
CA GLY A 619 66.95 -55.55 -20.03
C GLY A 619 66.46 -56.98 -19.82
N ALA A 620 66.31 -57.41 -18.56
CA ALA A 620 65.81 -58.74 -18.23
C ALA A 620 64.30 -58.87 -18.55
N GLN A 621 63.92 -59.99 -19.17
CA GLN A 621 62.53 -60.42 -19.26
C GLN A 621 62.29 -61.54 -18.23
N THR A 622 61.38 -61.33 -17.28
CA THR A 622 61.03 -62.31 -16.24
C THR A 622 59.58 -62.75 -16.40
N ILE A 623 59.34 -64.06 -16.45
CA ILE A 623 58.01 -64.66 -16.42
C ILE A 623 57.90 -65.43 -15.11
N ALA A 624 57.07 -64.95 -14.18
CA ALA A 624 56.79 -65.62 -12.91
C ALA A 624 55.35 -66.14 -12.94
N THR A 625 55.17 -67.46 -12.98
CA THR A 625 53.85 -68.12 -13.06
C THR A 625 53.91 -69.49 -12.37
N GLY A 626 52.76 -69.99 -11.90
CA GLY A 626 52.63 -71.36 -11.42
C GLY A 626 52.78 -72.39 -12.55
N SER A 627 52.31 -72.06 -13.76
CA SER A 627 52.42 -72.90 -14.95
C SER A 627 52.69 -72.05 -16.20
N TYR A 628 53.64 -72.48 -17.04
CA TYR A 628 53.93 -71.87 -18.34
C TYR A 628 53.78 -72.89 -19.47
N GLY A 629 53.00 -72.56 -20.48
CA GLY A 629 52.79 -73.40 -21.66
C GLY A 629 53.04 -72.60 -22.94
N LEU A 630 53.84 -73.17 -23.85
CA LEU A 630 54.11 -72.60 -25.16
C LEU A 630 53.83 -73.64 -26.24
N THR A 631 52.90 -73.33 -27.15
CA THR A 631 52.55 -74.21 -28.27
C THR A 631 52.92 -73.52 -29.58
N VAL A 632 53.89 -74.07 -30.31
CA VAL A 632 54.33 -73.56 -31.60
C VAL A 632 53.95 -74.57 -32.68
N ARG A 633 53.10 -74.16 -33.64
CA ARG A 633 52.69 -75.03 -34.77
C ARG A 633 53.73 -75.08 -35.90
N GLY A 634 54.64 -74.10 -35.95
CA GLY A 634 55.71 -73.99 -36.94
C GLY A 634 57.09 -74.25 -36.34
N LEU A 635 58.11 -73.55 -36.86
CA LEU A 635 59.47 -73.61 -36.33
C LEU A 635 59.54 -72.91 -34.95
N TYR A 636 59.99 -73.65 -33.93
CA TYR A 636 60.48 -73.07 -32.70
C TYR A 636 62.00 -72.93 -32.78
N ALA A 637 62.50 -71.69 -32.81
CA ALA A 637 63.93 -71.40 -32.86
C ALA A 637 64.29 -70.45 -31.72
N GLU A 638 65.25 -70.88 -30.91
CA GLU A 638 65.84 -70.06 -29.86
C GLU A 638 67.34 -69.92 -30.12
N SER A 639 67.91 -68.77 -29.80
CA SER A 639 69.34 -68.51 -29.94
C SER A 639 69.84 -67.80 -28.70
N TYR A 640 70.81 -68.41 -28.04
CA TYR A 640 71.33 -67.96 -26.76
C TYR A 640 72.85 -67.91 -26.82
N ALA A 641 73.46 -66.96 -26.10
CA ALA A 641 74.91 -67.00 -25.82
C ALA A 641 75.24 -68.11 -24.82
N SER A 642 74.37 -68.30 -23.81
CA SER A 642 74.43 -69.36 -22.81
C SER A 642 73.03 -69.77 -22.38
N ARG A 643 72.77 -71.06 -22.21
CA ARG A 643 71.50 -71.60 -21.68
C ARG A 643 71.79 -72.41 -20.42
N SER A 644 71.11 -72.06 -19.32
CA SER A 644 71.05 -72.84 -18.08
C SER A 644 69.59 -73.22 -17.86
N ALA A 645 69.36 -74.50 -17.56
CA ALA A 645 68.05 -75.01 -17.15
C ALA A 645 68.24 -75.81 -15.88
N THR A 646 67.47 -75.48 -14.84
CA THR A 646 67.48 -76.17 -13.55
C THR A 646 66.04 -76.54 -13.22
N ALA A 647 65.78 -77.83 -13.03
CA ALA A 647 64.47 -78.34 -12.64
C ALA A 647 64.58 -79.05 -11.30
N ALA A 648 63.61 -78.83 -10.41
CA ALA A 648 63.52 -79.55 -9.14
C ALA A 648 62.93 -80.97 -9.31
N GLY A 649 62.31 -81.26 -10.45
CA GLY A 649 61.73 -82.55 -10.80
C GLY A 649 62.25 -83.07 -12.15
N ASN A 650 61.53 -84.04 -12.73
CA ASN A 650 61.94 -84.68 -13.98
C ASN A 650 61.91 -83.72 -15.17
N VAL A 651 62.98 -83.69 -15.95
CA VAL A 651 63.02 -83.09 -17.29
C VAL A 651 62.80 -84.20 -18.30
N ALA A 652 61.71 -84.12 -19.07
CA ALA A 652 61.41 -85.04 -20.16
C ALA A 652 61.31 -84.26 -21.48
N GLU A 653 62.19 -84.56 -22.42
CA GLU A 653 62.15 -84.03 -23.77
C GLU A 653 61.91 -85.19 -24.75
N SER A 654 60.92 -85.04 -25.64
CA SER A 654 60.56 -86.07 -26.62
C SER A 654 60.53 -85.45 -28.02
N PHE A 655 61.20 -86.11 -28.96
CA PHE A 655 61.38 -85.63 -30.33
C PHE A 655 61.11 -86.76 -31.32
N GLY A 656 60.53 -86.45 -32.48
CA GLY A 656 60.50 -87.41 -33.60
C GLY A 656 61.90 -87.69 -34.15
N LYS A 657 62.77 -86.67 -34.15
CA LYS A 657 64.22 -86.77 -34.41
C LYS A 657 64.93 -85.64 -33.67
N ALA A 658 65.94 -85.98 -32.87
CA ALA A 658 66.82 -85.00 -32.23
C ALA A 658 68.23 -85.08 -32.82
N THR A 659 68.94 -83.95 -32.90
CA THR A 659 70.35 -83.90 -33.27
C THR A 659 71.03 -82.89 -32.35
N TYR A 660 71.88 -83.40 -31.46
CA TYR A 660 72.69 -82.58 -30.56
C TYR A 660 74.10 -82.48 -31.13
N ALA A 661 74.52 -81.28 -31.52
CA ALA A 661 75.85 -81.01 -32.03
C ALA A 661 76.58 -80.05 -31.08
N SER A 662 77.54 -80.55 -30.31
CA SER A 662 78.46 -79.71 -29.54
C SER A 662 79.75 -79.52 -30.34
N LYS A 663 80.26 -78.28 -30.39
CA LYS A 663 81.59 -78.00 -30.96
C LYS A 663 82.73 -78.29 -29.97
N GLY A 664 82.42 -78.41 -28.69
CA GLY A 664 83.37 -78.74 -27.61
C GLY A 664 83.06 -80.10 -26.98
N ALA A 665 83.50 -80.31 -25.74
CA ALA A 665 83.11 -81.49 -24.97
C ALA A 665 81.61 -81.46 -24.63
N ALA A 666 80.95 -82.61 -24.75
CA ALA A 666 79.61 -82.84 -24.22
C ALA A 666 79.69 -83.97 -23.20
N SER A 667 79.25 -83.72 -21.97
CA SER A 667 79.24 -84.70 -20.89
C SER A 667 77.82 -84.89 -20.39
N ILE A 668 77.40 -86.15 -20.28
CA ILE A 668 76.19 -86.55 -19.56
C ILE A 668 76.68 -87.28 -18.32
N THR A 669 76.33 -86.78 -17.14
CA THR A 669 76.82 -87.31 -15.86
C THR A 669 75.65 -87.47 -14.91
N GLY A 670 75.52 -88.64 -14.30
CA GLY A 670 74.47 -88.98 -13.35
C GLY A 670 74.80 -90.28 -12.65
N SER A 671 74.13 -90.58 -11.54
CA SER A 671 74.31 -91.86 -10.82
C SER A 671 73.92 -93.07 -11.68
N GLU A 672 73.07 -92.86 -12.69
CA GLU A 672 72.72 -93.83 -13.72
C GLU A 672 72.50 -93.09 -15.05
N VAL A 673 73.13 -93.54 -16.13
CA VAL A 673 72.96 -92.98 -17.48
C VAL A 673 72.63 -94.13 -18.43
N ALA A 674 71.37 -94.20 -18.86
CA ALA A 674 70.90 -95.19 -19.83
C ALA A 674 70.68 -94.53 -21.20
N ILE A 675 71.35 -95.05 -22.23
CA ILE A 675 71.09 -94.70 -23.63
C ILE A 675 70.50 -95.93 -24.30
N GLN A 676 69.20 -95.89 -24.57
CA GLN A 676 68.49 -96.99 -25.22
C GLN A 676 68.25 -96.68 -26.70
N ALA A 677 68.79 -97.51 -27.58
CA ALA A 677 68.52 -97.47 -29.01
C ALA A 677 67.86 -98.78 -29.45
N ILE A 678 66.80 -98.68 -30.26
CA ILE A 678 65.96 -99.84 -30.61
C ILE A 678 66.60 -100.71 -31.70
N ALA A 679 67.20 -100.08 -32.71
CA ALA A 679 67.75 -100.79 -33.86
C ALA A 679 69.29 -100.81 -33.87
N LYS A 680 69.91 -99.66 -33.57
CA LYS A 680 71.34 -99.48 -33.71
C LYS A 680 71.79 -98.28 -32.87
N LEU A 681 72.78 -98.49 -32.02
CA LEU A 681 73.56 -97.42 -31.41
C LEU A 681 74.90 -97.33 -32.15
N THR A 682 75.36 -96.13 -32.46
CA THR A 682 76.67 -95.93 -33.08
C THR A 682 77.38 -94.78 -32.41
N ILE A 683 78.50 -95.09 -31.77
CA ILE A 683 79.38 -94.11 -31.13
C ILE A 683 80.64 -94.04 -31.98
N LYS A 684 81.04 -92.83 -32.38
CA LYS A 684 82.21 -92.61 -33.23
C LYS A 684 83.16 -91.65 -32.52
N ALA A 685 84.43 -92.04 -32.42
CA ALA A 685 85.50 -91.21 -31.89
C ALA A 685 86.78 -91.47 -32.69
N GLN A 686 87.38 -90.43 -33.29
CA GLN A 686 88.63 -90.44 -34.08
C GLN A 686 89.09 -91.82 -34.60
N GLY A 687 88.39 -92.34 -35.62
CA GLY A 687 88.77 -93.58 -36.30
C GLY A 687 88.21 -94.87 -35.70
N VAL A 688 87.67 -94.83 -34.47
CA VAL A 688 86.99 -95.96 -33.84
C VAL A 688 85.48 -95.76 -33.90
N THR A 689 84.78 -96.78 -34.40
CA THR A 689 83.33 -96.84 -34.34
C THR A 689 82.89 -98.03 -33.50
N VAL A 690 82.14 -97.76 -32.43
CA VAL A 690 81.41 -98.78 -31.69
C VAL A 690 79.99 -98.80 -32.22
N THR A 691 79.62 -99.90 -32.86
CA THR A 691 78.27 -100.14 -33.32
C THR A 691 77.65 -101.25 -32.48
N MET A 692 76.53 -100.95 -31.86
CA MET A 692 75.74 -101.94 -31.12
C MET A 692 74.42 -102.14 -31.84
N THR A 693 74.10 -103.39 -32.14
CA THR A 693 72.81 -103.85 -32.66
C THR A 693 72.30 -104.95 -31.75
N PRO A 694 71.00 -105.33 -31.81
CA PRO A 694 70.48 -106.42 -30.99
C PRO A 694 71.23 -107.76 -31.15
N ALA A 695 71.85 -107.97 -32.32
CA ALA A 695 72.53 -109.22 -32.66
C ALA A 695 74.05 -109.21 -32.42
N SER A 696 74.70 -108.04 -32.37
CA SER A 696 76.16 -107.95 -32.24
C SER A 696 76.63 -106.58 -31.78
N ILE A 697 77.78 -106.58 -31.09
CA ILE A 697 78.60 -105.39 -30.85
C ILE A 697 79.81 -105.51 -31.77
N THR A 698 79.93 -104.58 -32.70
CA THR A 698 81.06 -104.51 -33.62
C THR A 698 81.87 -103.26 -33.33
N VAL A 699 83.15 -103.44 -33.01
CA VAL A 699 84.13 -102.37 -32.92
C VAL A 699 85.02 -102.48 -34.15
N SER A 700 85.11 -101.42 -34.94
CA SER A 700 85.94 -101.38 -36.15
C SER A 700 86.88 -100.18 -36.15
N GLY A 701 88.16 -100.44 -36.46
CA GLY A 701 89.28 -99.48 -36.50
C GLY A 701 90.61 -100.10 -36.02
N ASP A 702 91.75 -99.56 -36.43
CA ASP A 702 93.09 -100.01 -36.02
C ASP A 702 93.30 -99.82 -34.51
N TYR A 703 93.26 -100.92 -33.78
CA TYR A 703 93.41 -100.99 -32.33
C TYR A 703 94.68 -101.77 -32.00
N GLU A 704 95.78 -101.07 -31.69
CA GLU A 704 97.02 -101.70 -31.21
C GLU A 704 96.94 -101.95 -29.70
N SER A 705 96.94 -103.23 -29.31
CA SER A 705 96.99 -103.66 -27.91
C SER A 705 98.38 -104.21 -27.55
N GLY A 706 99.06 -103.62 -26.57
CA GLY A 706 100.37 -104.07 -26.10
C GLY A 706 100.33 -105.01 -24.88
N THR A 707 100.75 -106.27 -25.10
CA THR A 707 101.46 -107.20 -24.17
C THR A 707 100.69 -107.95 -23.04
N PRO A 708 101.17 -109.12 -22.53
CA PRO A 708 100.58 -110.44 -22.81
C PRO A 708 100.06 -111.23 -21.58
N SER A 709 99.52 -112.43 -21.85
CA SER A 709 98.87 -113.42 -20.98
C SER A 709 99.68 -113.97 -19.81
N VAL A 710 98.99 -114.26 -18.69
CA VAL A 710 99.32 -115.34 -17.74
C VAL A 710 98.07 -116.20 -17.53
N GLU A 711 98.26 -117.51 -17.68
CA GLU A 711 97.31 -118.60 -17.52
C GLU A 711 97.49 -119.20 -16.11
N GLU A 712 96.42 -119.46 -15.35
CA GLU A 712 96.37 -120.47 -14.29
C GLU A 712 94.91 -120.92 -14.12
N GLY A 713 94.67 -122.23 -14.28
CA GLY A 713 93.34 -122.81 -14.44
C GLY A 713 92.74 -123.48 -13.19
N ILE A 714 91.60 -124.16 -13.40
CA ILE A 714 91.25 -125.54 -13.00
C ILE A 714 89.72 -125.73 -13.10
N HIS A 715 89.34 -126.89 -13.64
CA HIS A 715 88.02 -127.45 -13.96
C HIS A 715 86.94 -127.48 -12.84
N TYR A 716 85.64 -127.47 -13.20
CA TYR A 716 84.75 -128.66 -13.28
C TYR A 716 83.28 -128.28 -13.59
N TYR A 717 82.55 -129.26 -14.15
CA TYR A 717 81.19 -129.25 -14.69
C TYR A 717 80.08 -128.57 -13.85
N GLY A 718 79.15 -127.91 -14.57
CA GLY A 718 77.84 -127.43 -14.10
C GLY A 718 77.13 -126.64 -15.19
#